data_AF-A0ABD4TJC3-F1
#
_entry.id   AF-A0ABD4TJC3-F1
#
_cell.length_a   1.000
_cell.length_b   1.000
_cell.length_c   1.000
_cell.angle_alpha   90.00
_cell.angle_beta   90.00
_cell.angle_gamma   90.00
#
_symmetry.space_group_name_H-M   'P 1'
#
loop_
_entity.id
_entity.type
_entity.pdbx_description
1 polymer ?
#
loop_
_entity_poly.entity_id
_entity_poly.type
_entity_poly.pdbx_seq_one_letter_code
_entity_poly.pdbx_strand_id
1 'polypeptide(L)'
;MSTIPSCLLSRKCRIGVIVFLFLLVAAGGYLTWQSAQPYRVGVLLPASGDDDSEYYETLEWAVDGLNREGVGRRIELVPIDTEEVPLMIAARQLIDDPSIRVVIGAATSDEAFRIAPDFIKAKKLLITPSATSGDLPRMFSRFGYIWRTTTGDRAQTRIIVNILKERGTRSAALLYEESTYGNTFRDWAAFYAIESDIELTSTVAFERGGELREAVSAACLLDPEYIIVAARGSDAAMVLRIMDEEGRSTRLIFTDAARTQAFLEAAGDLAEGAEGVSPTADRKTGFFVAYKEHFGRMPDDYAAHTYDSLILAVAALARMEAVPSESPALAMMAAVSGRDGSFGWDHQGTAAAIRQIRSGRLPDLTGASGPLEYHSDLPGEPLITWYVHWKVEEGDFRSNTYIPGSFGEKRTVQMLETMIGGENAFIQGEGGELHAVLVTTSSDWENYRHQADIAHMYSLLLENGVSPEDIIVISQEDIPYSTMNPIPGHLYHRVGGKNIYIPATVTDTPITSEAFVSFLLGKSSSEIPFGLESDSRSRLLLFMTGHGGPGFLDFPDDDHLTRSRFQETIQRMAEEERFSRMLIVVEACYGESMGIGLDIPGVVFMTGASYHEPSKGAEYDINLRQWLSNDFSMSMTDIIVQHPDQTLRGLYEMTYDRVSGSHPRIIAGNATDLNIPVAEFFCA
;
A
#
# COMPACT_ATOMS: atom_id res chain seq x y z
N MET A 1 0.94 81.51 -39.46
CA MET A 1 0.58 80.20 -40.05
C MET A 1 1.14 79.16 -39.09
N SER A 2 0.39 78.33 -38.37
CA SER A 2 -0.90 77.67 -38.63
C SER A 2 -1.71 77.55 -37.34
N THR A 3 -3.03 77.58 -37.49
CA THR A 3 -4.07 77.48 -36.47
C THR A 3 -4.21 76.04 -35.95
N ILE A 4 -4.16 75.87 -34.62
CA ILE A 4 -4.61 74.64 -33.94
C ILE A 4 -6.16 74.68 -33.88
N PRO A 5 -6.91 73.70 -34.41
CA PRO A 5 -8.35 73.71 -34.30
C PRO A 5 -8.79 73.25 -32.91
N SER A 6 -9.52 74.12 -32.24
CA SER A 6 -10.26 73.89 -31.00
C SER A 6 -11.44 72.94 -31.25
N CYS A 7 -11.24 71.63 -31.13
CA CYS A 7 -12.33 70.64 -31.18
C CYS A 7 -12.09 69.45 -30.23
N LEU A 8 -11.88 69.71 -28.93
CA LEU A 8 -11.72 68.66 -27.90
C LEU A 8 -12.61 68.87 -26.64
N LEU A 9 -13.64 69.72 -26.72
CA LEU A 9 -14.45 70.12 -25.56
C LEU A 9 -15.97 69.93 -25.73
N SER A 10 -16.42 68.87 -26.41
CA SER A 10 -17.82 68.44 -26.33
C SER A 10 -17.97 67.17 -25.47
N ARG A 11 -18.91 67.18 -24.52
CA ARG A 11 -19.22 66.03 -23.63
C ARG A 11 -19.53 64.75 -24.43
N LYS A 12 -20.03 64.87 -25.67
CA LYS A 12 -20.34 63.73 -26.55
C LYS A 12 -19.07 63.03 -27.08
N CYS A 13 -17.98 63.76 -27.36
CA CYS A 13 -16.70 63.15 -27.76
C CYS A 13 -16.00 62.41 -26.61
N ARG A 14 -16.11 62.91 -25.36
CA ARG A 14 -15.53 62.21 -24.19
C ARG A 14 -16.23 60.88 -23.90
N ILE A 15 -17.55 60.81 -24.06
CA ILE A 15 -18.31 59.56 -23.87
C ILE A 15 -17.98 58.56 -24.98
N GLY A 16 -17.86 59.01 -26.24
CA GLY A 16 -17.46 58.15 -27.36
C GLY A 16 -16.06 57.56 -27.22
N VAL A 17 -15.09 58.33 -26.72
CA VAL A 17 -13.71 57.85 -26.50
C VAL A 17 -13.64 56.88 -25.32
N ILE A 18 -14.40 57.11 -24.24
CA ILE A 18 -14.45 56.19 -23.09
C ILE A 18 -15.14 54.87 -23.45
N VAL A 19 -16.22 54.91 -24.24
CA VAL A 19 -16.91 53.69 -24.71
C VAL A 19 -16.03 52.91 -25.71
N PHE A 20 -15.30 53.60 -26.58
CA PHE A 20 -14.36 52.96 -27.51
C PHE A 20 -13.12 52.39 -26.80
N LEU A 21 -12.62 53.04 -25.74
CA LEU A 21 -11.57 52.47 -24.89
C LEU A 21 -12.06 51.27 -24.09
N PHE A 22 -13.29 51.30 -23.56
CA PHE A 22 -13.87 50.14 -22.87
C PHE A 22 -14.09 48.96 -23.83
N LEU A 23 -14.53 49.21 -25.06
CA LEU A 23 -14.66 48.18 -26.10
C LEU A 23 -13.29 47.64 -26.55
N LEU A 24 -12.24 48.46 -26.62
CA LEU A 24 -10.88 48.02 -26.93
C LEU A 24 -10.21 47.25 -25.78
N VAL A 25 -10.50 47.59 -24.52
CA VAL A 25 -10.02 46.83 -23.34
C VAL A 25 -10.79 45.52 -23.20
N ALA A 26 -12.11 45.51 -23.46
CA ALA A 26 -12.91 44.30 -23.49
C ALA A 26 -12.50 43.38 -24.66
N ALA A 27 -12.28 43.94 -25.86
CA ALA A 27 -11.78 43.18 -27.02
C ALA A 27 -10.32 42.73 -26.84
N GLY A 28 -9.46 43.53 -26.20
CA GLY A 28 -8.08 43.16 -25.86
C GLY A 28 -7.99 42.08 -24.79
N GLY A 29 -8.87 42.11 -23.78
CA GLY A 29 -9.05 41.03 -22.81
C GLY A 29 -9.61 39.74 -23.44
N TYR A 30 -10.50 39.88 -24.43
CA TYR A 30 -11.07 38.75 -25.16
C TYR A 30 -10.09 38.12 -26.16
N LEU A 31 -9.25 38.92 -26.85
CA LEU A 31 -8.21 38.42 -27.75
C LEU A 31 -7.02 37.79 -27.01
N THR A 32 -6.68 38.30 -25.82
CA THR A 32 -5.62 37.67 -24.99
C THR A 32 -6.08 36.34 -24.40
N TRP A 33 -7.37 36.19 -24.07
CA TRP A 33 -7.98 34.92 -23.64
C TRP A 33 -7.88 33.81 -24.70
N GLN A 34 -7.95 34.15 -26.00
CA GLN A 34 -7.75 33.21 -27.12
C GLN A 34 -6.28 32.87 -27.43
N SER A 35 -5.30 33.59 -26.84
CA SER A 35 -3.87 33.40 -27.15
C SER A 35 -3.11 32.45 -26.23
N ALA A 36 -3.66 32.13 -25.05
CA ALA A 36 -3.01 31.21 -24.11
C ALA A 36 -3.37 29.76 -24.42
N GLN A 37 -2.36 28.89 -24.54
CA GLN A 37 -2.56 27.45 -24.74
C GLN A 37 -3.41 26.86 -23.61
N PRO A 38 -4.41 26.01 -23.91
CA PRO A 38 -5.29 25.43 -22.89
C PRO A 38 -4.52 24.57 -21.88
N TYR A 39 -5.09 24.41 -20.70
CA TYR A 39 -4.67 23.35 -19.78
C TYR A 39 -5.17 22.01 -20.33
N ARG A 40 -4.26 21.28 -20.97
CA ARG A 40 -4.54 19.92 -21.48
C ARG A 40 -4.30 18.91 -20.37
N VAL A 41 -5.34 18.16 -20.02
CA VAL A 41 -5.31 17.09 -19.01
C VAL A 41 -5.58 15.78 -19.72
N GLY A 42 -4.63 14.83 -19.64
CA GLY A 42 -4.88 13.49 -20.18
C GLY A 42 -5.86 12.73 -19.29
N VAL A 43 -6.69 11.88 -19.87
CA VAL A 43 -7.60 11.00 -19.12
C VAL A 43 -7.41 9.57 -19.62
N LEU A 44 -7.14 8.66 -18.69
CA LEU A 44 -6.86 7.24 -18.93
C LEU A 44 -7.74 6.41 -18.00
N LEU A 45 -9.02 6.28 -18.38
CA LEU A 45 -10.08 5.63 -17.60
C LEU A 45 -10.96 4.81 -18.55
N PRO A 46 -11.66 3.77 -18.08
CA PRO A 46 -12.60 3.02 -18.90
C PRO A 46 -13.89 3.84 -19.10
N ALA A 47 -14.49 3.77 -20.29
CA ALA A 47 -15.78 4.41 -20.57
C ALA A 47 -16.98 3.47 -20.42
N SER A 48 -16.74 2.19 -20.12
CA SER A 48 -17.76 1.16 -19.91
C SER A 48 -17.19 -0.06 -19.18
N GLY A 49 -18.03 -1.04 -18.86
CA GLY A 49 -17.61 -2.29 -18.23
C GLY A 49 -17.64 -2.25 -16.70
N ASP A 50 -17.11 -3.30 -16.07
CA ASP A 50 -17.15 -3.48 -14.60
C ASP A 50 -16.32 -2.45 -13.84
N ASP A 51 -15.37 -1.80 -14.51
CA ASP A 51 -14.43 -0.83 -13.92
C ASP A 51 -14.83 0.63 -14.22
N ASP A 52 -15.92 0.87 -14.96
CA ASP A 52 -16.50 2.21 -15.16
C ASP A 52 -17.20 2.72 -13.88
N SER A 53 -16.97 3.99 -13.58
CA SER A 53 -17.51 4.70 -12.43
C SER A 53 -17.86 6.14 -12.81
N GLU A 54 -18.65 6.29 -13.88
CA GLU A 54 -19.24 7.59 -14.27
C GLU A 54 -18.16 8.68 -14.51
N TYR A 55 -16.97 8.25 -14.91
CA TYR A 55 -15.78 9.08 -14.89
C TYR A 55 -15.89 10.26 -15.86
N TYR A 56 -16.24 9.95 -17.11
CA TYR A 56 -16.22 10.92 -18.20
C TYR A 56 -17.27 12.02 -18.03
N GLU A 57 -18.53 11.66 -17.73
CA GLU A 57 -19.59 12.64 -17.51
C GLU A 57 -19.30 13.55 -16.31
N THR A 58 -18.67 13.01 -15.26
CA THR A 58 -18.29 13.80 -14.08
C THR A 58 -17.16 14.78 -14.40
N LEU A 59 -16.14 14.34 -15.16
CA LEU A 59 -15.06 15.21 -15.62
C LEU A 59 -15.57 16.28 -16.58
N GLU A 60 -16.46 15.93 -17.52
CA GLU A 60 -17.07 16.88 -18.45
C GLU A 60 -17.88 17.95 -17.72
N TRP A 61 -18.71 17.55 -16.75
CA TRP A 61 -19.48 18.49 -15.92
C TRP A 61 -18.57 19.50 -15.20
N ALA A 62 -17.50 18.99 -14.57
CA ALA A 62 -16.53 19.82 -13.86
C ALA A 62 -15.78 20.77 -14.80
N VAL A 63 -15.32 20.29 -15.96
CA VAL A 63 -14.62 21.10 -16.98
C VAL A 63 -15.52 22.20 -17.50
N ASP A 64 -16.78 21.90 -17.82
CA ASP A 64 -17.74 22.88 -18.33
C ASP A 64 -18.02 23.98 -17.31
N GLY A 65 -18.18 23.60 -16.04
CA GLY A 65 -18.35 24.54 -14.94
C GLY A 65 -17.13 25.45 -14.76
N LEU A 66 -15.93 24.87 -14.68
CA LEU A 66 -14.69 25.63 -14.48
C LEU A 66 -14.34 26.54 -15.68
N ASN A 67 -14.61 26.08 -16.90
CA ASN A 67 -14.44 26.89 -18.10
C ASN A 67 -15.40 28.08 -18.12
N ARG A 68 -16.64 27.89 -17.65
CA ARG A 68 -17.65 28.97 -17.54
C ARG A 68 -17.27 30.01 -16.49
N GLU A 69 -16.79 29.56 -15.32
CA GLU A 69 -16.34 30.44 -14.23
C GLU A 69 -15.00 31.13 -14.52
N GLY A 70 -14.21 30.57 -15.43
CA GLY A 70 -12.97 31.13 -15.93
C GLY A 70 -11.79 30.97 -14.96
N VAL A 71 -11.09 29.85 -15.04
CA VAL A 71 -9.85 29.59 -14.28
C VAL A 71 -8.62 30.35 -14.85
N GLY A 72 -8.82 31.07 -15.95
CA GLY A 72 -7.82 31.92 -16.60
C GLY A 72 -7.14 31.32 -17.83
N ARG A 73 -7.29 30.01 -18.04
CA ARG A 73 -7.08 29.32 -19.32
C ARG A 73 -8.25 28.35 -19.53
N ARG A 74 -8.55 28.02 -20.79
CA ARG A 74 -9.50 26.95 -21.08
C ARG A 74 -8.91 25.61 -20.66
N ILE A 75 -9.70 24.75 -20.03
CA ILE A 75 -9.39 23.36 -19.73
C ILE A 75 -9.87 22.48 -20.89
N GLU A 76 -9.03 21.56 -21.33
CA GLU A 76 -9.30 20.59 -22.39
C GLU A 76 -8.89 19.19 -21.92
N LEU A 77 -9.82 18.24 -21.95
CA LEU A 77 -9.53 16.83 -21.70
C LEU A 77 -8.99 16.18 -22.97
N VAL A 78 -8.01 15.30 -22.79
CA VAL A 78 -7.48 14.42 -23.85
C VAL A 78 -7.79 12.98 -23.44
N PRO A 79 -9.01 12.49 -23.71
CA PRO A 79 -9.44 11.18 -23.25
C PRO A 79 -8.89 10.05 -24.11
N ILE A 80 -8.48 8.96 -23.47
CA ILE A 80 -8.23 7.66 -24.09
C ILE A 80 -8.96 6.61 -23.26
N ASP A 81 -9.91 5.92 -23.87
CA ASP A 81 -10.65 4.82 -23.27
C ASP A 81 -9.76 3.58 -23.17
N THR A 82 -9.56 3.07 -21.95
CA THR A 82 -8.73 1.91 -21.68
C THR A 82 -9.37 0.58 -22.09
N GLU A 83 -10.69 0.56 -22.33
CA GLU A 83 -11.39 -0.60 -22.90
C GLU A 83 -11.14 -0.72 -24.41
N GLU A 84 -10.95 0.40 -25.11
CA GLU A 84 -10.69 0.42 -26.55
C GLU A 84 -9.20 0.37 -26.91
N VAL A 85 -8.34 0.94 -26.06
CA VAL A 85 -6.90 1.07 -26.31
C VAL A 85 -6.11 0.37 -25.21
N PRO A 86 -5.23 -0.60 -25.55
CA PRO A 86 -4.41 -1.27 -24.55
C PRO A 86 -3.64 -0.28 -23.67
N LEU A 87 -3.75 -0.45 -22.34
CA LEU A 87 -3.24 0.48 -21.32
C LEU A 87 -1.84 1.04 -21.61
N MET A 88 -0.87 0.17 -21.94
CA MET A 88 0.52 0.61 -22.16
C MET A 88 0.67 1.51 -23.39
N ILE A 89 -0.14 1.29 -24.43
CA ILE A 89 -0.16 2.13 -25.64
C ILE A 89 -0.80 3.47 -25.30
N ALA A 90 -1.94 3.47 -24.62
CA ALA A 90 -2.66 4.66 -24.19
C ALA A 90 -1.80 5.54 -23.26
N ALA A 91 -1.20 4.97 -22.23
CA ALA A 91 -0.28 5.65 -21.33
C ALA A 91 0.89 6.28 -22.09
N ARG A 92 1.49 5.56 -23.04
CA ARG A 92 2.62 6.07 -23.84
C ARG A 92 2.23 7.23 -24.74
N GLN A 93 1.03 7.22 -25.34
CA GLN A 93 0.53 8.35 -26.13
C GLN A 93 0.46 9.64 -25.28
N LEU A 94 -0.06 9.54 -24.05
CA LEU A 94 -0.15 10.68 -23.14
C LEU A 94 1.23 11.10 -22.59
N ILE A 95 2.14 10.16 -22.38
CA ILE A 95 3.52 10.42 -21.96
C ILE A 95 4.33 11.12 -23.06
N ASP A 96 4.17 10.71 -24.31
CA ASP A 96 4.93 11.26 -25.43
C ASP A 96 4.39 12.63 -25.89
N ASP A 97 3.16 13.02 -25.54
CA ASP A 97 2.61 14.36 -25.82
C ASP A 97 3.23 15.42 -24.87
N PRO A 98 4.09 16.34 -25.35
CA PRO A 98 4.77 17.31 -24.49
C PRO A 98 3.84 18.37 -23.87
N SER A 99 2.62 18.52 -24.40
CA SER A 99 1.63 19.46 -23.87
C SER A 99 0.86 18.92 -22.67
N ILE A 100 0.92 17.61 -22.43
CA ILE A 100 0.29 16.95 -21.29
C ILE A 100 1.31 16.81 -20.17
N ARG A 101 0.99 17.36 -18.99
CA ARG A 101 1.84 17.29 -17.78
C ARG A 101 1.17 16.53 -16.62
N VAL A 102 -0.15 16.37 -16.69
CA VAL A 102 -0.97 15.69 -15.71
C VAL A 102 -1.94 14.77 -16.43
N VAL A 103 -2.10 13.56 -15.92
CA VAL A 103 -3.06 12.56 -16.39
C VAL A 103 -3.93 12.12 -15.22
N ILE A 104 -5.24 12.03 -15.45
CA ILE A 104 -6.21 11.43 -14.52
C ILE A 104 -6.38 9.96 -14.94
N GLY A 105 -6.21 9.05 -14.00
CA GLY A 105 -6.15 7.61 -14.22
C GLY A 105 -5.04 6.97 -13.37
N ALA A 106 -4.84 5.65 -13.43
CA ALA A 106 -5.74 4.68 -14.04
C ALA A 106 -6.93 4.34 -13.12
N ALA A 107 -7.88 3.54 -13.59
CA ALA A 107 -9.09 3.21 -12.83
C ALA A 107 -8.87 2.11 -11.81
N THR A 108 -8.00 1.14 -12.11
CA THR A 108 -7.72 0.03 -11.20
C THR A 108 -6.32 0.10 -10.58
N SER A 109 -6.15 -0.57 -9.44
CA SER A 109 -4.84 -0.67 -8.77
C SER A 109 -3.80 -1.33 -9.67
N ASP A 110 -4.15 -2.41 -10.38
CA ASP A 110 -3.22 -3.10 -11.30
C ASP A 110 -2.75 -2.19 -12.43
N GLU A 111 -3.67 -1.44 -13.03
CA GLU A 111 -3.34 -0.50 -14.10
C GLU A 111 -2.43 0.63 -13.60
N ALA A 112 -2.78 1.25 -12.48
CA ALA A 112 -2.02 2.34 -11.89
C ALA A 112 -0.59 1.89 -11.55
N PHE A 113 -0.45 0.70 -10.95
CA PHE A 113 0.83 0.06 -10.69
C PHE A 113 1.69 -0.13 -11.92
N ARG A 114 1.06 -0.64 -12.99
CA ARG A 114 1.75 -0.99 -14.22
C ARG A 114 2.35 0.22 -14.93
N ILE A 115 1.68 1.38 -14.89
CA ILE A 115 2.09 2.59 -15.61
C ILE A 115 2.83 3.61 -14.72
N ALA A 116 2.69 3.56 -13.40
CA ALA A 116 3.32 4.51 -12.47
C ALA A 116 4.83 4.71 -12.71
N PRO A 117 5.66 3.66 -12.91
CA PRO A 117 7.09 3.84 -13.19
C PRO A 117 7.38 4.68 -14.43
N ASP A 118 6.55 4.57 -15.48
CA ASP A 118 6.76 5.29 -16.73
C ASP A 118 6.39 6.78 -16.58
N PHE A 119 5.33 7.09 -15.83
CA PHE A 119 4.97 8.46 -15.47
C PHE A 119 6.02 9.14 -14.58
N ILE A 120 6.57 8.41 -13.59
CA ILE A 120 7.66 8.90 -12.73
C ILE A 120 8.90 9.23 -13.59
N LYS A 121 9.30 8.33 -14.49
CA LYS A 121 10.44 8.54 -15.39
C LYS A 121 10.21 9.73 -16.33
N ALA A 122 9.00 9.86 -16.85
CA ALA A 122 8.60 10.99 -17.70
C ALA A 122 8.43 12.31 -16.93
N LYS A 123 8.48 12.28 -15.58
CA LYS A 123 8.19 13.41 -14.70
C LYS A 123 6.82 14.03 -14.97
N LYS A 124 5.81 13.20 -15.21
CA LYS A 124 4.41 13.61 -15.39
C LYS A 124 3.58 13.10 -14.22
N LEU A 125 2.58 13.88 -13.82
CA LEU A 125 1.68 13.49 -12.73
C LEU A 125 0.65 12.48 -13.23
N LEU A 126 0.39 11.46 -12.42
CA LEU A 126 -0.72 10.52 -12.56
C LEU A 126 -1.59 10.62 -11.31
N ILE A 127 -2.87 10.93 -11.49
CA ILE A 127 -3.84 11.12 -10.40
C ILE A 127 -4.98 10.10 -10.58
N THR A 128 -5.03 9.08 -9.73
CA THR A 128 -6.08 8.06 -9.81
C THR A 128 -7.27 8.39 -8.89
N PRO A 129 -8.51 8.34 -9.40
CA PRO A 129 -9.69 8.58 -8.58
C PRO A 129 -10.09 7.37 -7.72
N SER A 130 -9.65 6.16 -8.09
CA SER A 130 -10.29 4.90 -7.67
C SER A 130 -9.31 3.75 -7.36
N ALA A 131 -8.00 3.90 -7.59
CA ALA A 131 -7.04 2.88 -7.19
C ALA A 131 -6.74 2.94 -5.68
N THR A 132 -7.33 2.00 -4.94
CA THR A 132 -7.33 1.97 -3.47
C THR A 132 -6.24 1.10 -2.85
N SER A 133 -5.44 0.37 -3.63
CA SER A 133 -4.37 -0.48 -3.07
C SER A 133 -3.40 0.32 -2.19
N GLY A 134 -3.13 -0.21 -1.00
CA GLY A 134 -2.21 0.40 -0.03
C GLY A 134 -0.75 0.41 -0.50
N ASP A 135 -0.40 -0.45 -1.45
CA ASP A 135 0.96 -0.52 -1.97
C ASP A 135 1.27 0.62 -2.95
N LEU A 136 0.24 1.20 -3.62
CA LEU A 136 0.44 2.27 -4.59
C LEU A 136 1.19 3.46 -3.98
N PRO A 137 0.74 4.05 -2.85
CA PRO A 137 1.49 5.10 -2.22
C PRO A 137 2.80 4.59 -1.60
N ARG A 138 2.84 3.41 -0.96
CA ARG A 138 4.08 2.83 -0.37
C ARG A 138 5.23 2.77 -1.37
N MET A 139 4.93 2.45 -2.63
CA MET A 139 5.93 2.26 -3.67
C MET A 139 6.25 3.55 -4.42
N PHE A 140 5.25 4.39 -4.69
CA PHE A 140 5.40 5.45 -5.69
C PHE A 140 5.29 6.88 -5.14
N SER A 141 4.66 7.09 -3.98
CA SER A 141 4.40 8.43 -3.43
C SER A 141 5.66 9.24 -3.16
N ARG A 142 6.74 8.60 -2.72
CA ARG A 142 8.02 9.26 -2.44
C ARG A 142 8.64 9.98 -3.64
N PHE A 143 8.26 9.62 -4.86
CA PHE A 143 8.72 10.30 -6.07
C PHE A 143 7.90 11.58 -6.37
N GLY A 144 6.74 11.75 -5.73
CA GLY A 144 5.87 12.93 -5.84
C GLY A 144 5.06 13.04 -7.13
N TYR A 145 5.06 12.00 -7.98
CA TYR A 145 4.36 12.01 -9.27
C TYR A 145 3.05 11.21 -9.29
N ILE A 146 2.82 10.34 -8.31
CA ILE A 146 1.62 9.48 -8.23
C ILE A 146 0.76 9.94 -7.06
N TRP A 147 -0.51 10.21 -7.34
CA TRP A 147 -1.47 10.77 -6.38
C TRP A 147 -2.80 10.04 -6.50
N ARG A 148 -3.57 9.98 -5.43
CA ARG A 148 -4.96 9.51 -5.45
C ARG A 148 -5.87 10.43 -4.67
N THR A 149 -7.16 10.41 -4.96
CA THR A 149 -8.16 11.24 -4.25
C THR A 149 -9.02 10.47 -3.25
N THR A 150 -8.81 9.15 -3.14
CA THR A 150 -9.46 8.26 -2.17
C THR A 150 -8.41 7.58 -1.27
N THR A 151 -8.70 7.35 0.00
CA THR A 151 -7.80 6.58 0.89
C THR A 151 -7.81 5.10 0.54
N GLY A 152 -6.81 4.37 1.01
CA GLY A 152 -6.64 2.97 0.61
C GLY A 152 -7.53 1.96 1.35
N ASP A 153 -7.53 0.73 0.85
CA ASP A 153 -8.36 -0.38 1.36
C ASP A 153 -8.08 -0.71 2.84
N ARG A 154 -6.92 -0.29 3.36
CA ARG A 154 -6.61 -0.35 4.79
C ARG A 154 -7.67 0.34 5.65
N ALA A 155 -8.16 1.51 5.23
CA ALA A 155 -9.19 2.23 5.99
C ALA A 155 -10.55 1.53 5.91
N GLN A 156 -10.92 1.08 4.71
CA GLN A 156 -12.16 0.34 4.47
C GLN A 156 -12.21 -1.00 5.22
N THR A 157 -11.12 -1.78 5.17
CA THR A 157 -11.02 -3.06 5.87
C THR A 157 -11.24 -2.87 7.37
N ARG A 158 -10.63 -1.84 7.96
CA ARG A 158 -10.87 -1.51 9.37
C ARG A 158 -12.33 -1.18 9.65
N ILE A 159 -12.98 -0.43 8.78
CA ILE A 159 -14.40 -0.07 8.94
C ILE A 159 -15.27 -1.33 8.87
N ILE A 160 -15.04 -2.21 7.90
CA ILE A 160 -15.74 -3.49 7.78
C ILE A 160 -15.57 -4.32 9.07
N VAL A 161 -14.33 -4.51 9.54
CA VAL A 161 -14.06 -5.29 10.75
C VAL A 161 -14.66 -4.64 12.01
N ASN A 162 -14.66 -3.31 12.11
CA ASN A 162 -15.34 -2.61 13.20
C ASN A 162 -16.86 -2.84 13.18
N ILE A 163 -17.49 -2.83 12.01
CA ILE A 163 -18.92 -3.17 11.86
C ILE A 163 -19.17 -4.61 12.35
N LEU A 164 -18.30 -5.57 11.99
CA LEU A 164 -18.41 -6.95 12.48
C LEU A 164 -18.26 -7.02 14.01
N LYS A 165 -17.29 -6.31 14.57
CA LYS A 165 -17.07 -6.24 16.03
C LYS A 165 -18.27 -5.65 16.76
N GLU A 166 -18.85 -4.56 16.27
CA GLU A 166 -20.05 -3.93 16.84
C GLU A 166 -21.27 -4.85 16.80
N ARG A 167 -21.33 -5.76 15.81
CA ARG A 167 -22.36 -6.80 15.69
C ARG A 167 -22.10 -8.01 16.60
N GLY A 168 -20.97 -8.05 17.29
CA GLY A 168 -20.58 -9.17 18.17
C GLY A 168 -20.13 -10.42 17.41
N THR A 169 -19.75 -10.28 16.13
CA THR A 169 -19.21 -11.37 15.30
C THR A 169 -17.96 -11.95 15.96
N ARG A 170 -17.86 -13.29 16.02
CA ARG A 170 -16.69 -14.00 16.56
C ARG A 170 -15.82 -14.64 15.50
N SER A 171 -16.39 -15.01 14.37
CA SER A 171 -15.66 -15.62 13.26
C SER A 171 -16.02 -14.97 11.92
N ALA A 172 -15.02 -14.78 11.07
CA ALA A 172 -15.19 -14.32 9.71
C ALA A 172 -14.22 -15.04 8.76
N ALA A 173 -14.54 -15.08 7.47
CA ALA A 173 -13.60 -15.45 6.41
C ALA A 173 -13.37 -14.27 5.47
N LEU A 174 -12.27 -14.29 4.72
CA LEU A 174 -12.02 -13.40 3.59
C LEU A 174 -12.07 -14.21 2.29
N LEU A 175 -12.86 -13.74 1.33
CA LEU A 175 -12.85 -14.18 -0.06
C LEU A 175 -12.45 -12.99 -0.94
N TYR A 176 -11.37 -13.08 -1.70
CA TYR A 176 -10.82 -11.95 -2.43
C TYR A 176 -10.31 -12.32 -3.83
N GLU A 177 -10.41 -11.39 -4.78
CA GLU A 177 -9.80 -11.55 -6.11
C GLU A 177 -8.26 -11.49 -6.02
N GLU A 178 -7.55 -12.39 -6.70
CA GLU A 178 -6.09 -12.38 -6.76
C GLU A 178 -5.60 -11.24 -7.67
N SER A 179 -5.50 -10.04 -7.11
CA SER A 179 -5.13 -8.80 -7.81
C SER A 179 -4.38 -7.84 -6.86
N THR A 180 -3.79 -6.76 -7.37
CA THR A 180 -3.18 -5.72 -6.50
C THR A 180 -4.21 -5.08 -5.56
N TYR A 181 -5.49 -5.05 -5.95
CA TYR A 181 -6.59 -4.61 -5.11
C TYR A 181 -6.93 -5.66 -4.03
N GLY A 182 -7.30 -6.88 -4.43
CA GLY A 182 -7.73 -7.91 -3.48
C GLY A 182 -6.65 -8.32 -2.49
N ASN A 183 -5.38 -8.31 -2.92
CA ASN A 183 -4.24 -8.57 -2.05
C ASN A 183 -4.10 -7.54 -0.91
N THR A 184 -4.63 -6.33 -1.08
CA THR A 184 -4.67 -5.36 0.03
C THR A 184 -5.60 -5.85 1.14
N PHE A 185 -6.75 -6.47 0.83
CA PHE A 185 -7.64 -7.03 1.85
C PHE A 185 -7.01 -8.26 2.53
N ARG A 186 -6.34 -9.12 1.77
CA ARG A 186 -5.56 -10.24 2.31
C ARG A 186 -4.56 -9.75 3.36
N ASP A 187 -3.91 -8.63 3.07
CA ASP A 187 -2.86 -8.05 3.91
C ASP A 187 -3.40 -7.43 5.22
N TRP A 188 -4.62 -6.89 5.22
CA TRP A 188 -5.15 -6.12 6.36
C TRP A 188 -6.31 -6.78 7.11
N ALA A 189 -7.03 -7.72 6.50
CA ALA A 189 -8.20 -8.34 7.15
C ALA A 189 -7.80 -9.11 8.40
N ALA A 190 -6.75 -9.92 8.31
CA ALA A 190 -6.19 -10.64 9.45
C ALA A 190 -5.69 -9.68 10.53
N PHE A 191 -4.96 -8.63 10.13
CA PHE A 191 -4.44 -7.61 11.04
C PHE A 191 -5.57 -7.01 11.89
N TYR A 192 -6.66 -6.55 11.26
CA TYR A 192 -7.76 -5.92 11.99
C TYR A 192 -8.65 -6.92 12.73
N ALA A 193 -8.81 -8.14 12.23
CA ALA A 193 -9.55 -9.20 12.90
C ALA A 193 -8.90 -9.54 14.25
N ILE A 194 -7.57 -9.66 14.27
CA ILE A 194 -6.75 -9.84 15.49
C ILE A 194 -7.00 -8.69 16.49
N GLU A 195 -6.86 -7.43 16.06
CA GLU A 195 -7.14 -6.25 16.91
C GLU A 195 -8.60 -6.16 17.41
N SER A 196 -9.50 -6.95 16.80
CA SER A 196 -10.93 -6.94 17.08
C SER A 196 -11.45 -8.16 17.81
N ASP A 197 -10.59 -9.12 18.18
CA ASP A 197 -10.99 -10.41 18.78
C ASP A 197 -11.98 -11.19 17.90
N ILE A 198 -11.75 -11.15 16.59
CA ILE A 198 -12.48 -11.90 15.56
C ILE A 198 -11.52 -12.93 14.96
N GLU A 199 -11.92 -14.20 14.99
CA GLU A 199 -11.18 -15.28 14.33
C GLU A 199 -11.37 -15.18 12.80
N LEU A 200 -10.27 -15.03 12.06
CA LEU A 200 -10.29 -15.16 10.60
C LEU A 200 -10.13 -16.64 10.24
N THR A 201 -11.23 -17.33 9.98
CA THR A 201 -11.28 -18.79 9.80
C THR A 201 -10.57 -19.26 8.53
N SER A 202 -10.59 -18.43 7.49
CA SER A 202 -9.95 -18.71 6.21
C SER A 202 -9.76 -17.44 5.38
N THR A 203 -8.73 -17.46 4.55
CA THR A 203 -8.41 -16.41 3.57
C THR A 203 -8.28 -17.10 2.22
N VAL A 204 -9.22 -16.84 1.30
CA VAL A 204 -9.35 -17.59 0.05
C VAL A 204 -9.28 -16.64 -1.14
N ALA A 205 -8.32 -16.90 -2.04
CA ALA A 205 -8.16 -16.19 -3.30
C ALA A 205 -9.03 -16.82 -4.41
N PHE A 206 -9.41 -16.04 -5.41
CA PHE A 206 -9.95 -16.52 -6.67
C PHE A 206 -9.46 -15.67 -7.85
N GLU A 207 -9.41 -16.24 -9.06
CA GLU A 207 -9.10 -15.50 -10.28
C GLU A 207 -10.35 -14.81 -10.82
N ARG A 208 -10.23 -13.52 -11.20
CA ARG A 208 -11.33 -12.74 -11.79
C ARG A 208 -11.90 -13.42 -13.03
N GLY A 209 -13.22 -13.58 -13.09
CA GLY A 209 -13.93 -14.30 -14.17
C GLY A 209 -13.66 -15.81 -14.22
N GLY A 210 -13.01 -16.38 -13.20
CA GLY A 210 -12.76 -17.81 -13.05
C GLY A 210 -13.90 -18.56 -12.36
N GLU A 211 -13.66 -19.85 -12.05
CA GLU A 211 -14.62 -20.69 -11.33
C GLU A 211 -14.65 -20.36 -9.83
N LEU A 212 -15.75 -19.75 -9.37
CA LEU A 212 -15.89 -19.26 -8.00
C LEU A 212 -16.38 -20.31 -6.97
N ARG A 213 -17.01 -21.40 -7.43
CA ARG A 213 -17.71 -22.32 -6.52
C ARG A 213 -16.79 -22.97 -5.49
N GLU A 214 -15.62 -23.42 -5.93
CA GLU A 214 -14.64 -24.05 -5.03
C GLU A 214 -14.12 -23.04 -3.99
N ALA A 215 -13.82 -21.81 -4.41
CA ALA A 215 -13.36 -20.74 -3.51
C ALA A 215 -14.44 -20.36 -2.48
N VAL A 216 -15.70 -20.22 -2.89
CA VAL A 216 -16.83 -19.94 -1.97
C VAL A 216 -17.03 -21.10 -0.99
N SER A 217 -17.01 -22.34 -1.48
CA SER A 217 -17.11 -23.54 -0.63
C SER A 217 -15.96 -23.61 0.39
N ALA A 218 -14.73 -23.27 0.00
CA ALA A 218 -13.57 -23.25 0.88
C ALA A 218 -13.70 -22.14 1.95
N ALA A 219 -14.16 -20.95 1.59
CA ALA A 219 -14.41 -19.86 2.54
C ALA A 219 -15.51 -20.21 3.57
N CYS A 220 -16.45 -21.08 3.20
CA CYS A 220 -17.50 -21.58 4.09
C CYS A 220 -17.09 -22.80 4.94
N LEU A 221 -15.91 -23.40 4.72
CA LEU A 221 -15.58 -24.73 5.26
C LEU A 221 -15.66 -24.84 6.78
N LEU A 222 -15.32 -23.76 7.49
CA LEU A 222 -15.34 -23.68 8.95
C LEU A 222 -16.57 -22.93 9.49
N ASP A 223 -17.63 -22.80 8.67
CA ASP A 223 -18.90 -22.14 9.01
C ASP A 223 -18.73 -20.76 9.69
N PRO A 224 -18.01 -19.80 9.07
CA PRO A 224 -17.86 -18.47 9.64
C PRO A 224 -19.21 -17.73 9.72
N GLU A 225 -19.34 -16.81 10.67
CA GLU A 225 -20.55 -15.99 10.79
C GLU A 225 -20.70 -14.97 9.65
N TYR A 226 -19.57 -14.50 9.11
CA TYR A 226 -19.48 -13.58 7.98
C TYR A 226 -18.38 -13.97 7.00
N ILE A 227 -18.58 -13.67 5.72
CA ILE A 227 -17.51 -13.58 4.72
C ILE A 227 -17.37 -12.13 4.29
N ILE A 228 -16.16 -11.59 4.40
CA ILE A 228 -15.76 -10.34 3.76
C ILE A 228 -15.46 -10.69 2.30
N VAL A 229 -16.18 -10.08 1.37
CA VAL A 229 -16.08 -10.38 -0.07
C VAL A 229 -15.47 -9.19 -0.80
N ALA A 230 -14.21 -9.32 -1.20
CA ALA A 230 -13.51 -8.37 -2.05
C ALA A 230 -13.55 -8.86 -3.50
N ALA A 231 -14.69 -8.62 -4.17
CA ALA A 231 -14.96 -9.06 -5.53
C ALA A 231 -15.65 -7.95 -6.32
N ARG A 232 -15.39 -7.88 -7.63
CA ARG A 232 -15.96 -6.86 -8.52
C ARG A 232 -17.29 -7.30 -9.12
N GLY A 233 -18.22 -6.35 -9.24
CA GLY A 233 -19.41 -6.43 -10.11
C GLY A 233 -20.03 -7.82 -10.24
N SER A 234 -19.84 -8.44 -11.40
CA SER A 234 -20.42 -9.74 -11.76
C SER A 234 -19.90 -10.92 -10.91
N ASP A 235 -18.63 -10.93 -10.51
CA ASP A 235 -18.05 -11.96 -9.64
C ASP A 235 -18.66 -11.89 -8.22
N ALA A 236 -18.85 -10.68 -7.69
CA ALA A 236 -19.54 -10.48 -6.41
C ALA A 236 -20.99 -11.00 -6.45
N ALA A 237 -21.70 -10.78 -7.56
CA ALA A 237 -23.04 -11.32 -7.77
C ALA A 237 -23.04 -12.85 -7.88
N MET A 238 -22.01 -13.44 -8.48
CA MET A 238 -21.85 -14.89 -8.57
C MET A 238 -21.63 -15.53 -7.20
N VAL A 239 -20.88 -14.88 -6.30
CA VAL A 239 -20.75 -15.32 -4.90
C VAL A 239 -22.13 -15.42 -4.23
N LEU A 240 -23.00 -14.41 -4.38
CA LEU A 240 -24.37 -14.45 -3.85
C LEU A 240 -25.16 -15.66 -4.38
N ARG A 241 -25.10 -15.92 -5.69
CA ARG A 241 -25.80 -17.06 -6.29
C ARG A 241 -25.31 -18.39 -5.74
N ILE A 242 -24.00 -18.57 -5.62
CA ILE A 242 -23.43 -19.81 -5.09
C ILE A 242 -23.87 -20.01 -3.64
N MET A 243 -23.89 -18.96 -2.82
CA MET A 243 -24.36 -19.02 -1.43
C MET A 243 -25.84 -19.43 -1.34
N ASP A 244 -26.70 -18.86 -2.19
CA ASP A 244 -28.12 -19.21 -2.27
C ASP A 244 -28.35 -20.66 -2.75
N GLU A 245 -27.68 -21.06 -3.84
CA GLU A 245 -27.76 -22.41 -4.40
C GLU A 245 -27.29 -23.50 -3.42
N GLU A 246 -26.25 -23.21 -2.62
CA GLU A 246 -25.74 -24.12 -1.59
C GLU A 246 -26.54 -24.04 -0.28
N GLY A 247 -27.49 -23.10 -0.15
CA GLY A 247 -28.29 -22.91 1.06
C GLY A 247 -27.46 -22.50 2.28
N ARG A 248 -26.38 -21.73 2.08
CA ARG A 248 -25.48 -21.28 3.15
C ARG A 248 -26.13 -20.17 3.97
N SER A 249 -25.99 -20.25 5.30
CA SER A 249 -26.52 -19.23 6.23
C SER A 249 -25.52 -18.14 6.62
N THR A 250 -24.26 -18.30 6.25
CA THR A 250 -23.19 -17.32 6.45
C THR A 250 -23.53 -16.01 5.75
N ARG A 251 -23.36 -14.90 6.48
CA ARG A 251 -23.67 -13.56 5.97
C ARG A 251 -22.52 -13.03 5.13
N LEU A 252 -22.81 -12.18 4.15
CA LEU A 252 -21.79 -11.55 3.32
C LEU A 252 -21.71 -10.05 3.65
N ILE A 253 -20.49 -9.51 3.65
CA ILE A 253 -20.26 -8.07 3.61
C ILE A 253 -19.27 -7.77 2.49
N PHE A 254 -19.68 -6.91 1.57
CA PHE A 254 -18.91 -6.60 0.37
C PHE A 254 -18.03 -5.36 0.55
N THR A 255 -16.98 -5.27 -0.26
CA THR A 255 -16.20 -4.06 -0.44
C THR A 255 -16.86 -3.13 -1.47
N ASP A 256 -16.21 -2.02 -1.79
CA ASP A 256 -16.62 -1.02 -2.79
C ASP A 256 -16.77 -1.61 -4.18
N ALA A 257 -15.92 -2.59 -4.52
CA ALA A 257 -15.90 -3.24 -5.83
C ALA A 257 -17.24 -3.91 -6.21
N ALA A 258 -18.09 -4.25 -5.24
CA ALA A 258 -19.41 -4.82 -5.50
C ALA A 258 -20.50 -3.75 -5.72
N ARG A 259 -20.26 -2.49 -5.39
CA ARG A 259 -21.28 -1.44 -5.48
C ARG A 259 -21.36 -0.84 -6.88
N THR A 260 -21.66 -1.69 -7.85
CA THR A 260 -21.77 -1.29 -9.26
C THR A 260 -23.13 -1.68 -9.83
N GLN A 261 -23.49 -1.03 -10.95
CA GLN A 261 -24.70 -1.41 -11.69
C GLN A 261 -24.61 -2.86 -12.21
N ALA A 262 -23.42 -3.30 -12.63
CA ALA A 262 -23.18 -4.66 -13.08
C ALA A 262 -23.49 -5.71 -12.00
N PHE A 263 -23.20 -5.41 -10.72
CA PHE A 263 -23.59 -6.27 -9.61
C PHE A 263 -25.10 -6.41 -9.47
N LEU A 264 -25.85 -5.30 -9.51
CA LEU A 264 -27.31 -5.33 -9.40
C LEU A 264 -27.94 -6.10 -10.58
N GLU A 265 -27.48 -5.84 -11.81
CA GLU A 265 -27.97 -6.50 -13.01
C GLU A 265 -27.67 -7.99 -13.02
N ALA A 266 -26.47 -8.36 -12.59
CA ALA A 266 -26.11 -9.75 -12.43
C ALA A 266 -26.98 -10.37 -11.32
N ALA A 267 -26.88 -9.91 -10.07
CA ALA A 267 -27.52 -10.55 -8.92
C ALA A 267 -29.05 -10.62 -9.04
N GLY A 268 -29.69 -9.63 -9.66
CA GLY A 268 -31.15 -9.56 -9.77
C GLY A 268 -31.81 -9.51 -8.39
N ASP A 269 -32.88 -10.28 -8.19
CA ASP A 269 -33.61 -10.31 -6.92
C ASP A 269 -32.75 -10.77 -5.72
N LEU A 270 -31.67 -11.53 -5.96
CA LEU A 270 -30.73 -11.96 -4.92
C LEU A 270 -29.88 -10.83 -4.36
N ALA A 271 -29.83 -9.68 -5.03
CA ALA A 271 -29.14 -8.51 -4.52
C ALA A 271 -29.82 -7.98 -3.25
N GLU A 272 -31.12 -8.19 -3.08
CA GLU A 272 -31.90 -7.62 -1.99
C GLU A 272 -31.31 -8.01 -0.62
N GLY A 273 -30.96 -7.00 0.18
CA GLY A 273 -30.36 -7.21 1.49
C GLY A 273 -28.84 -7.35 1.50
N ALA A 274 -28.18 -7.47 0.33
CA ALA A 274 -26.73 -7.41 0.24
C ALA A 274 -26.21 -6.08 0.80
N GLU A 275 -25.07 -6.12 1.48
CA GLU A 275 -24.51 -4.95 2.15
C GLU A 275 -23.00 -4.86 2.00
N GLY A 276 -22.46 -3.65 2.10
CA GLY A 276 -21.03 -3.44 1.99
C GLY A 276 -20.59 -2.04 2.42
N VAL A 277 -19.31 -1.76 2.25
CA VAL A 277 -18.70 -0.47 2.59
C VAL A 277 -18.02 0.09 1.36
N SER A 278 -18.25 1.36 1.02
CA SER A 278 -17.58 2.02 -0.10
C SER A 278 -17.14 3.45 0.20
N PRO A 279 -16.10 3.98 -0.48
CA PRO A 279 -15.79 5.40 -0.46
C PRO A 279 -16.98 6.25 -0.90
N THR A 280 -17.04 7.48 -0.43
CA THR A 280 -18.11 8.40 -0.75
C THR A 280 -17.72 9.85 -0.51
N ALA A 281 -18.56 10.77 -0.97
CA ALA A 281 -18.37 12.20 -0.70
C ALA A 281 -18.66 12.58 0.76
N ASP A 282 -17.93 13.56 1.29
CA ASP A 282 -18.32 14.23 2.54
C ASP A 282 -19.72 14.83 2.39
N ARG A 283 -20.70 14.36 3.18
CA ARG A 283 -22.07 14.90 3.15
C ARG A 283 -22.15 16.41 3.33
N LYS A 284 -21.19 17.00 4.05
CA LYS A 284 -21.16 18.44 4.32
C LYS A 284 -20.83 19.26 3.09
N THR A 285 -20.23 18.68 2.05
CA THR A 285 -19.91 19.39 0.81
C THR A 285 -21.17 19.68 0.00
N GLY A 286 -22.24 18.88 0.19
CA GLY A 286 -23.46 19.00 -0.60
C GLY A 286 -23.34 18.43 -2.02
N PHE A 287 -22.26 17.71 -2.34
CA PHE A 287 -22.02 17.15 -3.67
C PHE A 287 -23.19 16.29 -4.17
N PHE A 288 -23.75 15.41 -3.34
CA PHE A 288 -24.90 14.57 -3.71
C PHE A 288 -26.11 15.38 -4.22
N VAL A 289 -26.36 16.55 -3.63
CA VAL A 289 -27.47 17.42 -4.01
C VAL A 289 -27.18 18.04 -5.37
N ALA A 290 -26.00 18.63 -5.54
CA ALA A 290 -25.59 19.23 -6.80
C ALA A 290 -25.55 18.21 -7.95
N TYR A 291 -25.02 17.02 -7.68
CA TYR A 291 -24.94 15.93 -8.63
C TYR A 291 -26.34 15.46 -9.04
N LYS A 292 -27.24 15.22 -8.07
CA LYS A 292 -28.62 14.81 -8.36
C LYS A 292 -29.42 15.89 -9.08
N GLU A 293 -29.20 17.16 -8.77
CA GLU A 293 -29.83 18.27 -9.49
C GLU A 293 -29.35 18.34 -10.95
N HIS A 294 -28.10 17.96 -11.23
CA HIS A 294 -27.54 17.98 -12.58
C HIS A 294 -27.91 16.74 -13.41
N PHE A 295 -27.71 15.55 -12.85
CA PHE A 295 -27.85 14.26 -13.55
C PHE A 295 -29.17 13.53 -13.28
N GLY A 296 -29.96 13.97 -12.29
CA GLY A 296 -31.25 13.35 -11.94
C GLY A 296 -31.16 12.08 -11.11
N ARG A 297 -29.95 11.61 -10.77
CA ARG A 297 -29.67 10.39 -10.00
C ARG A 297 -28.60 10.66 -8.93
N MET A 298 -28.44 9.72 -7.99
CA MET A 298 -27.35 9.80 -7.01
C MET A 298 -26.02 9.50 -7.70
N PRO A 299 -24.91 10.13 -7.28
CA PRO A 299 -23.59 9.75 -7.77
C PRO A 299 -23.22 8.35 -7.30
N ASP A 300 -22.36 7.70 -8.08
CA ASP A 300 -21.66 6.50 -7.65
C ASP A 300 -20.57 6.78 -6.59
N ASP A 301 -19.77 5.77 -6.28
CA ASP A 301 -18.74 5.83 -5.23
C ASP A 301 -17.59 6.79 -5.56
N TYR A 302 -17.16 6.85 -6.83
CA TYR A 302 -15.95 7.57 -7.23
C TYR A 302 -16.20 8.88 -7.97
N ALA A 303 -17.44 9.28 -8.25
CA ALA A 303 -17.75 10.55 -8.91
C ALA A 303 -17.13 11.75 -8.18
N ALA A 304 -17.28 11.84 -6.86
CA ALA A 304 -16.68 12.94 -6.08
C ALA A 304 -15.15 12.93 -6.15
N HIS A 305 -14.54 11.75 -6.06
CA HIS A 305 -13.09 11.54 -6.16
C HIS A 305 -12.55 11.87 -7.56
N THR A 306 -13.37 11.64 -8.59
CA THR A 306 -13.08 11.96 -10.00
C THR A 306 -13.13 13.46 -10.25
N TYR A 307 -14.16 14.13 -9.73
CA TYR A 307 -14.24 15.59 -9.74
C TYR A 307 -13.01 16.21 -9.07
N ASP A 308 -12.60 15.67 -7.91
CA ASP A 308 -11.44 16.15 -7.17
C ASP A 308 -10.11 15.91 -7.90
N SER A 309 -10.02 14.84 -8.69
CA SER A 309 -8.85 14.58 -9.52
C SER A 309 -8.64 15.69 -10.55
N LEU A 310 -9.73 16.26 -11.09
CA LEU A 310 -9.64 17.43 -11.96
C LEU A 310 -9.23 18.69 -11.19
N ILE A 311 -9.76 18.92 -9.98
CA ILE A 311 -9.34 20.06 -9.13
C ILE A 311 -7.81 20.03 -8.95
N LEU A 312 -7.27 18.88 -8.54
CA LEU A 312 -5.83 18.70 -8.33
C LEU A 312 -5.04 18.88 -9.62
N ALA A 313 -5.51 18.31 -10.74
CA ALA A 313 -4.83 18.43 -12.01
C ALA A 313 -4.70 19.90 -12.46
N VAL A 314 -5.80 20.66 -12.36
CA VAL A 314 -5.81 22.07 -12.75
C VAL A 314 -5.03 22.92 -11.74
N ALA A 315 -5.06 22.60 -10.45
CA ALA A 315 -4.26 23.28 -9.41
C ALA A 315 -2.75 23.10 -9.65
N ALA A 316 -2.31 21.89 -9.96
CA ALA A 316 -0.91 21.62 -10.29
C ALA A 316 -0.48 22.35 -11.57
N LEU A 317 -1.30 22.33 -12.63
CA LEU A 317 -1.02 23.06 -13.88
C LEU A 317 -0.95 24.58 -13.67
N ALA A 318 -1.86 25.13 -12.86
CA ALA A 318 -1.85 26.54 -12.47
C ALA A 318 -0.59 26.92 -11.69
N ARG A 319 -0.12 26.03 -10.80
CA ARG A 319 1.12 26.24 -10.06
C ARG A 319 2.34 26.19 -10.97
N MET A 320 2.40 25.24 -11.90
CA MET A 320 3.46 25.17 -12.91
C MET A 320 3.49 26.41 -13.81
N GLU A 321 2.32 27.02 -14.10
CA GLU A 321 2.28 28.31 -14.81
C GLU A 321 2.82 29.46 -13.95
N ALA A 322 2.42 29.52 -12.67
CA ALA A 322 2.86 30.56 -11.75
C ALA A 322 4.36 30.49 -11.45
N VAL A 323 4.92 29.28 -11.38
CA VAL A 323 6.33 29.02 -11.05
C VAL A 323 6.92 28.00 -12.04
N PRO A 324 7.29 28.41 -13.28
CA PRO A 324 7.75 27.50 -14.33
C PRO A 324 9.03 26.71 -14.02
N SER A 325 9.77 27.10 -12.98
CA SER A 325 10.97 26.39 -12.52
C SER A 325 10.64 25.16 -11.66
N GLU A 326 9.42 25.02 -11.15
CA GLU A 326 9.01 23.86 -10.35
C GLU A 326 8.77 22.63 -11.22
N SER A 327 9.16 21.47 -10.71
CA SER A 327 8.75 20.20 -11.30
C SER A 327 7.25 19.96 -11.06
N PRO A 328 6.58 19.11 -11.85
CA PRO A 328 5.20 18.74 -11.58
C PRO A 328 4.97 18.20 -10.17
N ALA A 329 5.91 17.41 -9.63
CA ALA A 329 5.86 16.92 -8.27
C ALA A 329 5.86 18.05 -7.23
N LEU A 330 6.79 19.01 -7.33
CA LEU A 330 6.84 20.16 -6.42
C LEU A 330 5.60 21.05 -6.55
N ALA A 331 5.12 21.24 -7.77
CA ALA A 331 3.92 22.03 -8.04
C ALA A 331 2.67 21.42 -7.38
N MET A 332 2.52 20.09 -7.46
CA MET A 332 1.43 19.39 -6.79
C MET A 332 1.55 19.48 -5.26
N MET A 333 2.73 19.21 -4.70
CA MET A 333 2.96 19.34 -3.26
C MET A 333 2.68 20.75 -2.74
N ALA A 334 3.09 21.79 -3.48
CA ALA A 334 2.80 23.18 -3.14
C ALA A 334 1.30 23.49 -3.21
N ALA A 335 0.59 22.96 -4.20
CA ALA A 335 -0.85 23.19 -4.37
C ALA A 335 -1.66 22.63 -3.19
N VAL A 336 -1.34 21.45 -2.67
CA VAL A 336 -2.11 20.80 -1.58
C VAL A 336 -1.66 21.21 -0.17
N SER A 337 -0.49 21.84 -0.03
CA SER A 337 0.02 22.34 1.26
C SER A 337 -0.39 23.79 1.55
N GLY A 338 -1.12 24.42 0.64
CA GLY A 338 -1.57 25.81 0.76
C GLY A 338 -2.54 26.04 1.92
N ARG A 339 -2.45 27.21 2.55
CA ARG A 339 -3.32 27.63 3.67
C ARG A 339 -3.76 29.10 3.58
N ASP A 340 -3.59 29.75 2.41
CA ASP A 340 -3.91 31.16 2.15
C ASP A 340 -5.43 31.41 1.96
N GLY A 341 -6.25 30.95 2.90
CA GLY A 341 -7.72 30.97 2.82
C GLY A 341 -8.29 29.71 2.18
N SER A 342 -9.59 29.49 2.36
CA SER A 342 -10.31 28.30 1.90
C SER A 342 -11.44 28.71 0.94
N PHE A 343 -11.67 27.87 -0.07
CA PHE A 343 -12.67 28.07 -1.12
C PHE A 343 -13.53 26.81 -1.26
N GLY A 344 -14.78 26.96 -1.70
CA GLY A 344 -15.66 25.83 -1.95
C GLY A 344 -15.15 24.94 -3.09
N TRP A 345 -15.53 23.66 -3.06
CA TRP A 345 -15.22 22.69 -4.12
C TRP A 345 -16.00 22.95 -5.42
N ASP A 346 -17.12 23.67 -5.33
CA ASP A 346 -17.96 24.00 -6.47
C ASP A 346 -17.19 24.78 -7.56
N HIS A 347 -17.80 24.91 -8.74
CA HIS A 347 -17.15 25.56 -9.88
C HIS A 347 -16.61 26.96 -9.55
N GLN A 348 -17.35 27.76 -8.78
CA GLN A 348 -16.98 29.14 -8.46
C GLN A 348 -15.82 29.19 -7.46
N GLY A 349 -15.91 28.40 -6.40
CA GLY A 349 -14.89 28.29 -5.36
C GLY A 349 -13.58 27.72 -5.92
N THR A 350 -13.66 26.61 -6.66
CA THR A 350 -12.50 26.02 -7.33
C THR A 350 -11.88 27.01 -8.30
N ALA A 351 -12.65 27.67 -9.16
CA ALA A 351 -12.09 28.67 -10.09
C ALA A 351 -11.43 29.84 -9.36
N ALA A 352 -11.96 30.27 -8.21
CA ALA A 352 -11.32 31.28 -7.37
C ALA A 352 -9.99 30.79 -6.78
N ALA A 353 -9.93 29.57 -6.26
CA ALA A 353 -8.69 28.96 -5.75
C ALA A 353 -7.63 28.85 -6.85
N ILE A 354 -7.98 28.36 -8.04
CA ILE A 354 -7.07 28.27 -9.18
C ILE A 354 -6.51 29.64 -9.56
N ARG A 355 -7.34 30.70 -9.57
CA ARG A 355 -6.86 32.07 -9.83
C ARG A 355 -5.90 32.57 -8.75
N GLN A 356 -6.08 32.20 -7.49
CA GLN A 356 -5.11 32.51 -6.42
C GLN A 356 -3.77 31.81 -6.65
N ILE A 357 -3.80 30.51 -7.02
CA ILE A 357 -2.60 29.74 -7.37
C ILE A 357 -1.83 30.39 -8.51
N ARG A 358 -2.52 30.80 -9.58
CA ARG A 358 -1.92 31.51 -10.71
C ARG A 358 -1.29 32.85 -10.32
N SER A 359 -1.78 33.48 -9.26
CA SER A 359 -1.21 34.73 -8.72
C SER A 359 -0.05 34.51 -7.74
N GLY A 360 0.34 33.26 -7.49
CA GLY A 360 1.45 32.87 -6.62
C GLY A 360 1.06 32.60 -5.16
N ARG A 361 -0.22 32.71 -4.81
CA ARG A 361 -0.74 32.36 -3.47
C ARG A 361 -1.10 30.87 -3.41
N LEU A 362 -1.08 30.28 -2.23
CA LEU A 362 -1.36 28.85 -2.05
C LEU A 362 -2.58 28.70 -1.14
N PRO A 363 -3.81 28.74 -1.68
CA PRO A 363 -5.01 28.54 -0.89
C PRO A 363 -5.12 27.08 -0.44
N ASP A 364 -5.96 26.86 0.57
CA ASP A 364 -6.41 25.53 0.95
C ASP A 364 -7.39 24.99 -0.10
N LEU A 365 -7.21 23.71 -0.48
CA LEU A 365 -8.02 23.06 -1.50
C LEU A 365 -9.07 22.17 -0.83
N THR A 366 -10.35 22.48 -1.10
CA THR A 366 -11.48 21.66 -0.67
C THR A 366 -12.11 21.00 -1.90
N GLY A 367 -12.36 19.71 -1.81
CA GLY A 367 -12.95 18.88 -2.84
C GLY A 367 -14.40 18.48 -2.55
N ALA A 368 -15.04 17.91 -3.56
CA ALA A 368 -16.35 17.28 -3.48
C ALA A 368 -16.35 16.11 -2.49
N SER A 369 -15.26 15.34 -2.44
CA SER A 369 -15.10 14.21 -1.52
C SER A 369 -14.75 14.65 -0.08
N GLY A 370 -14.34 15.90 0.11
CA GLY A 370 -13.92 16.47 1.39
C GLY A 370 -12.66 17.32 1.24
N PRO A 371 -11.99 17.69 2.34
CA PRO A 371 -10.70 18.40 2.29
C PRO A 371 -9.65 17.60 1.51
N LEU A 372 -8.94 18.26 0.59
CA LEU A 372 -7.86 17.62 -0.21
C LEU A 372 -6.53 17.76 0.50
N GLU A 373 -6.46 17.18 1.70
CA GLU A 373 -5.28 17.16 2.56
C GLU A 373 -4.54 15.84 2.44
N TYR A 374 -3.20 15.87 2.51
CA TYR A 374 -2.34 14.73 2.23
C TYR A 374 -1.31 14.50 3.33
N HIS A 375 -0.90 13.24 3.49
CA HIS A 375 0.17 12.86 4.41
C HIS A 375 1.51 13.52 4.02
N SER A 376 2.25 14.04 5.02
CA SER A 376 3.59 14.59 4.80
C SER A 376 4.61 13.51 4.43
N ASP A 377 4.48 12.34 5.06
CA ASP A 377 5.47 11.27 5.00
C ASP A 377 5.18 10.30 3.85
N LEU A 378 3.96 10.36 3.31
CA LEU A 378 3.50 9.58 2.16
C LEU A 378 2.76 10.49 1.15
N PRO A 379 3.49 11.35 0.41
CA PRO A 379 2.89 12.34 -0.48
C PRO A 379 2.00 11.71 -1.56
N GLY A 380 0.73 12.11 -1.66
CA GLY A 380 -0.22 11.49 -2.59
C GLY A 380 -1.22 10.54 -1.94
N GLU A 381 -1.05 10.25 -0.64
CA GLU A 381 -2.09 9.64 0.20
C GLU A 381 -2.98 10.70 0.86
N PRO A 382 -4.30 10.69 0.64
CA PRO A 382 -5.22 11.57 1.35
C PRO A 382 -5.24 11.30 2.86
N LEU A 383 -5.37 12.32 3.70
CA LEU A 383 -5.53 12.16 5.17
C LEU A 383 -6.89 11.61 5.57
N ILE A 384 -7.91 11.86 4.75
CA ILE A 384 -9.29 11.47 5.01
C ILE A 384 -9.99 11.10 3.72
N THR A 385 -10.83 10.08 3.81
CA THR A 385 -11.90 9.80 2.85
C THR A 385 -13.11 9.39 3.64
N TRP A 386 -14.28 9.78 3.17
CA TRP A 386 -15.53 9.34 3.78
C TRP A 386 -15.94 7.99 3.19
N TYR A 387 -16.50 7.16 4.04
CA TYR A 387 -17.05 5.87 3.65
C TYR A 387 -18.54 5.83 3.99
N VAL A 388 -19.24 4.93 3.32
CA VAL A 388 -20.65 4.65 3.60
C VAL A 388 -20.85 3.16 3.75
N HIS A 389 -21.61 2.78 4.77
CA HIS A 389 -22.20 1.45 4.85
C HIS A 389 -23.50 1.47 4.03
N TRP A 390 -23.51 0.69 2.96
CA TRP A 390 -24.61 0.58 2.02
C TRP A 390 -25.31 -0.77 2.13
N LYS A 391 -26.57 -0.79 1.72
CA LYS A 391 -27.40 -1.98 1.60
C LYS A 391 -28.27 -1.88 0.36
N VAL A 392 -28.52 -2.98 -0.34
CA VAL A 392 -29.50 -3.02 -1.42
C VAL A 392 -30.90 -3.14 -0.80
N GLU A 393 -31.76 -2.18 -1.12
CA GLU A 393 -33.17 -2.19 -0.73
C GLU A 393 -34.04 -1.72 -1.89
N GLU A 394 -35.10 -2.47 -2.19
CA GLU A 394 -35.97 -2.23 -3.35
C GLU A 394 -35.20 -2.28 -4.68
N GLY A 395 -34.16 -3.13 -4.76
CA GLY A 395 -33.33 -3.29 -5.95
C GLY A 395 -32.36 -2.14 -6.25
N ASP A 396 -32.13 -1.22 -5.29
CA ASP A 396 -31.24 -0.08 -5.45
C ASP A 396 -30.34 0.11 -4.21
N PHE A 397 -29.18 0.74 -4.37
CA PHE A 397 -28.25 0.96 -3.26
C PHE A 397 -28.78 2.05 -2.32
N ARG A 398 -28.95 1.72 -1.04
CA ARG A 398 -29.29 2.64 0.04
C ARG A 398 -28.13 2.84 0.99
N SER A 399 -27.82 4.10 1.28
CA SER A 399 -26.73 4.52 2.15
C SER A 399 -27.25 4.84 3.55
N ASN A 400 -26.86 4.05 4.55
CA ASN A 400 -27.44 4.14 5.89
C ASN A 400 -26.57 4.90 6.89
N THR A 401 -25.25 4.74 6.81
CA THR A 401 -24.29 5.30 7.78
C THR A 401 -23.06 5.84 7.09
N TYR A 402 -22.64 7.06 7.43
CA TYR A 402 -21.46 7.72 6.87
C TYR A 402 -20.36 7.77 7.93
N ILE A 403 -19.17 7.34 7.54
CA ILE A 403 -18.07 7.02 8.45
C ILE A 403 -16.82 7.75 7.95
N PRO A 404 -16.18 8.63 8.75
CA PRO A 404 -14.91 9.22 8.37
C PRO A 404 -13.81 8.15 8.43
N GLY A 405 -12.99 8.05 7.37
CA GLY A 405 -11.88 7.12 7.26
C GLY A 405 -10.61 7.54 8.04
N SER A 406 -10.60 8.71 8.68
CA SER A 406 -9.47 9.17 9.50
C SER A 406 -9.50 8.52 10.88
N PHE A 407 -8.52 7.70 11.22
CA PHE A 407 -8.35 7.26 12.60
C PHE A 407 -6.86 7.28 12.95
N GLY A 408 -6.56 7.79 14.15
CA GLY A 408 -5.21 7.76 14.70
C GLY A 408 -4.70 6.32 14.86
N GLU A 409 -3.47 6.08 14.41
CA GLU A 409 -2.80 4.78 14.38
C GLU A 409 -2.26 4.36 15.75
N LYS A 410 -3.09 4.34 16.78
CA LYS A 410 -2.65 3.78 18.06
C LYS A 410 -3.01 2.30 18.10
N ARG A 411 -1.99 1.45 17.91
CA ARG A 411 -2.05 0.02 18.25
C ARG A 411 -2.49 -0.12 19.71
N THR A 412 -3.30 -1.12 20.02
CA THR A 412 -3.82 -1.29 21.36
C THR A 412 -2.72 -1.89 22.26
N VAL A 413 -2.06 -1.06 23.08
CA VAL A 413 -0.98 -1.48 24.03
C VAL A 413 -1.38 -2.68 24.91
N GLN A 414 -2.67 -2.85 25.15
CA GLN A 414 -3.25 -3.97 25.90
C GLN A 414 -2.96 -5.35 25.29
N MET A 415 -2.79 -5.45 23.97
CA MET A 415 -2.40 -6.70 23.30
C MET A 415 -0.94 -7.05 23.61
N LEU A 416 -0.06 -6.05 23.65
CA LEU A 416 1.36 -6.19 24.02
C LEU A 416 1.52 -6.73 25.45
N GLU A 417 0.74 -6.20 26.40
CA GLU A 417 0.82 -6.60 27.82
C GLU A 417 0.33 -8.03 28.08
N THR A 418 -0.65 -8.51 27.31
CA THR A 418 -1.20 -9.85 27.45
C THR A 418 -0.25 -10.93 26.88
N MET A 419 0.57 -10.57 25.89
CA MET A 419 1.46 -11.49 25.18
C MET A 419 2.78 -11.77 25.90
N ILE A 420 3.20 -10.93 26.86
CA ILE A 420 4.52 -11.07 27.51
C ILE A 420 4.44 -11.60 28.95
N GLY A 421 3.44 -12.43 29.23
CA GLY A 421 3.18 -12.98 30.58
C GLY A 421 4.23 -13.99 31.04
N GLY A 422 5.11 -13.58 31.96
CA GLY A 422 5.98 -14.49 32.71
C GLY A 422 7.01 -13.79 33.59
N GLU A 423 6.64 -13.42 34.82
CA GLU A 423 7.60 -13.02 35.85
C GLU A 423 8.15 -14.27 36.55
N ASN A 424 9.28 -14.80 36.05
CA ASN A 424 10.47 -15.24 36.80
C ASN A 424 11.27 -16.37 36.10
N ALA A 425 12.59 -16.17 36.14
CA ALA A 425 13.70 -17.15 36.20
C ALA A 425 14.04 -18.01 34.97
N PHE A 426 15.26 -17.87 34.42
CA PHE A 426 16.40 -18.81 34.49
C PHE A 426 17.62 -18.13 33.81
N ILE A 427 18.78 -18.05 34.49
CA ILE A 427 20.05 -17.73 33.83
C ILE A 427 20.86 -19.03 33.84
N GLN A 428 21.01 -19.66 32.67
CA GLN A 428 22.07 -20.65 32.49
C GLN A 428 23.28 -19.94 31.85
N GLY A 429 24.42 -20.03 32.55
CA GLY A 429 25.76 -19.74 32.03
C GLY A 429 26.14 -18.26 31.84
N GLU A 430 27.42 -17.94 32.08
CA GLU A 430 28.09 -16.83 31.41
C GLU A 430 28.22 -17.23 29.92
N GLY A 431 27.76 -16.38 29.00
CA GLY A 431 27.71 -16.68 27.57
C GLY A 431 29.09 -16.98 26.98
N GLY A 432 29.17 -18.00 26.11
CA GLY A 432 30.36 -18.37 25.35
C GLY A 432 30.45 -17.65 23.99
N GLU A 433 31.13 -18.27 23.04
CA GLU A 433 31.29 -17.77 21.67
C GLU A 433 29.94 -17.66 20.95
N LEU A 434 29.75 -16.60 20.16
CA LEU A 434 28.57 -16.39 19.32
C LEU A 434 28.80 -17.10 17.98
N HIS A 435 27.86 -17.93 17.55
CA HIS A 435 27.80 -18.41 16.16
C HIS A 435 26.52 -17.89 15.51
N ALA A 436 26.68 -17.16 14.40
CA ALA A 436 25.58 -16.63 13.61
C ALA A 436 25.38 -17.48 12.35
N VAL A 437 24.15 -17.93 12.11
CA VAL A 437 23.73 -18.65 10.91
C VAL A 437 22.72 -17.78 10.18
N LEU A 438 23.08 -17.31 8.99
CA LEU A 438 22.26 -16.45 8.14
C LEU A 438 21.79 -17.26 6.93
N VAL A 439 20.48 -17.41 6.73
CA VAL A 439 19.92 -18.29 5.69
C VAL A 439 18.91 -17.57 4.80
N THR A 440 19.10 -17.62 3.48
CA THR A 440 17.99 -17.41 2.54
C THR A 440 17.40 -18.75 2.12
N THR A 441 16.08 -18.81 2.01
CA THR A 441 15.38 -20.03 1.54
C THR A 441 14.73 -19.85 0.16
N SER A 442 15.09 -18.79 -0.56
CA SER A 442 14.56 -18.45 -1.88
C SER A 442 15.63 -17.83 -2.78
N SER A 443 15.49 -18.03 -4.08
CA SER A 443 16.36 -17.54 -5.14
C SER A 443 15.59 -16.67 -6.14
N ASP A 444 16.27 -16.18 -7.18
CA ASP A 444 15.69 -15.48 -8.32
C ASP A 444 15.33 -14.01 -8.09
N TRP A 445 15.28 -13.25 -9.18
CA TRP A 445 15.30 -11.78 -9.17
C TRP A 445 14.15 -11.15 -8.37
N GLU A 446 12.97 -11.77 -8.35
CA GLU A 446 11.79 -11.41 -7.55
C GLU A 446 12.02 -11.47 -6.04
N ASN A 447 12.99 -12.28 -5.59
CA ASN A 447 13.32 -12.48 -4.19
C ASN A 447 14.53 -11.66 -3.75
N TYR A 448 14.85 -10.59 -4.50
CA TYR A 448 15.96 -9.66 -4.25
C TYR A 448 16.15 -9.32 -2.77
N ARG A 449 15.06 -8.94 -2.08
CA ARG A 449 15.08 -8.50 -0.67
C ARG A 449 15.62 -9.55 0.30
N HIS A 450 15.43 -10.84 0.04
CA HIS A 450 15.85 -11.90 0.94
C HIS A 450 17.38 -11.98 1.00
N GLN A 451 18.06 -11.91 -0.14
CA GLN A 451 19.53 -11.87 -0.17
C GLN A 451 20.09 -10.53 0.33
N ALA A 452 19.41 -9.43 0.02
CA ALA A 452 19.79 -8.11 0.53
C ALA A 452 19.71 -8.04 2.06
N ASP A 453 18.69 -8.64 2.69
CA ASP A 453 18.54 -8.73 4.14
C ASP A 453 19.67 -9.55 4.78
N ILE A 454 20.07 -10.67 4.17
CA ILE A 454 21.20 -11.48 4.64
C ILE A 454 22.51 -10.70 4.58
N ALA A 455 22.79 -10.05 3.44
CA ALA A 455 23.99 -9.23 3.29
C ALA A 455 24.01 -8.03 4.25
N HIS A 456 22.83 -7.45 4.53
CA HIS A 456 22.70 -6.37 5.50
C HIS A 456 22.94 -6.85 6.94
N MET A 457 22.37 -8.00 7.33
CA MET A 457 22.60 -8.62 8.65
C MET A 457 24.07 -9.02 8.84
N TYR A 458 24.69 -9.62 7.83
CA TYR A 458 26.12 -9.94 7.85
C TYR A 458 26.97 -8.68 8.08
N SER A 459 26.67 -7.60 7.34
CA SER A 459 27.36 -6.32 7.50
C SER A 459 27.20 -5.76 8.92
N LEU A 460 26.00 -5.85 9.50
CA LEU A 460 25.73 -5.41 10.87
C LEU A 460 26.56 -6.18 11.89
N LEU A 461 26.64 -7.51 11.77
CA LEU A 461 27.42 -8.36 12.67
C LEU A 461 28.92 -8.04 12.60
N LEU A 462 29.46 -7.83 11.39
CA LEU A 462 30.85 -7.38 11.23
C LEU A 462 31.10 -5.99 11.83
N GLU A 463 30.19 -5.04 11.60
CA GLU A 463 30.28 -3.69 12.15
C GLU A 463 30.24 -3.70 13.69
N ASN A 464 29.56 -4.70 14.29
CA ASN A 464 29.52 -4.94 15.73
C ASN A 464 30.67 -5.84 16.27
N GLY A 465 31.62 -6.22 15.41
CA GLY A 465 32.86 -6.89 15.80
C GLY A 465 32.80 -8.42 15.84
N VAL A 466 31.70 -9.04 15.40
CA VAL A 466 31.62 -10.51 15.25
C VAL A 466 32.60 -10.96 14.17
N SER A 467 33.35 -12.04 14.43
CA SER A 467 34.36 -12.49 13.48
C SER A 467 33.72 -13.15 12.25
N PRO A 468 34.25 -12.98 11.03
CA PRO A 468 33.71 -13.63 9.83
C PRO A 468 33.63 -15.16 9.95
N GLU A 469 34.58 -15.80 10.63
CA GLU A 469 34.56 -17.25 10.88
C GLU A 469 33.41 -17.72 11.76
N ASP A 470 32.81 -16.81 12.54
CA ASP A 470 31.66 -17.08 13.40
C ASP A 470 30.32 -16.80 12.69
N ILE A 471 30.36 -16.34 11.43
CA ILE A 471 29.16 -16.05 10.63
C ILE A 471 29.09 -16.99 9.44
N ILE A 472 28.13 -17.91 9.49
CA ILE A 472 27.87 -18.89 8.43
C ILE A 472 26.73 -18.35 7.57
N VAL A 473 27.01 -18.07 6.29
CA VAL A 473 26.00 -17.58 5.34
C VAL A 473 25.58 -18.70 4.38
N ILE A 474 24.33 -19.14 4.48
CA ILE A 474 23.72 -20.09 3.56
C ILE A 474 22.73 -19.34 2.68
N SER A 475 23.22 -18.85 1.55
CA SER A 475 22.40 -18.13 0.57
C SER A 475 22.88 -18.46 -0.83
N GLN A 476 21.96 -18.53 -1.79
CA GLN A 476 22.35 -18.51 -3.19
C GLN A 476 22.83 -17.09 -3.56
N GLU A 477 23.87 -16.97 -4.41
CA GLU A 477 24.45 -15.68 -4.84
C GLU A 477 24.03 -15.31 -6.28
N ASP A 478 22.75 -15.46 -6.61
CA ASP A 478 22.26 -15.22 -7.97
C ASP A 478 21.87 -13.74 -8.25
N ILE A 479 21.40 -12.98 -7.24
CA ILE A 479 20.98 -11.58 -7.44
C ILE A 479 22.11 -10.65 -7.90
N PRO A 480 23.31 -10.66 -7.30
CA PRO A 480 24.39 -9.74 -7.67
C PRO A 480 24.84 -9.91 -9.13
N TYR A 481 24.73 -11.11 -9.69
CA TYR A 481 25.17 -11.42 -11.06
C TYR A 481 24.03 -11.84 -12.00
N SER A 482 22.78 -11.65 -11.58
CA SER A 482 21.61 -11.88 -12.42
C SER A 482 21.68 -11.06 -13.70
N THR A 483 21.20 -11.62 -14.81
CA THR A 483 21.07 -10.90 -16.08
C THR A 483 20.10 -9.72 -15.99
N MET A 484 19.23 -9.73 -14.98
CA MET A 484 18.30 -8.64 -14.67
C MET A 484 18.97 -7.52 -13.85
N ASN A 485 20.15 -7.77 -13.27
CA ASN A 485 20.89 -6.77 -12.52
C ASN A 485 21.61 -5.79 -13.47
N PRO A 486 21.22 -4.50 -13.50
CA PRO A 486 21.84 -3.53 -14.40
C PRO A 486 23.28 -3.19 -14.02
N ILE A 487 23.72 -3.54 -12.81
CA ILE A 487 25.07 -3.28 -12.31
C ILE A 487 25.60 -4.59 -11.67
N PRO A 488 26.24 -5.47 -12.48
CA PRO A 488 26.77 -6.73 -11.98
C PRO A 488 27.71 -6.56 -10.77
N GLY A 489 27.57 -7.41 -9.76
CA GLY A 489 28.30 -7.38 -8.50
C GLY A 489 27.76 -6.36 -7.47
N HIS A 490 26.59 -5.78 -7.71
CA HIS A 490 25.96 -4.85 -6.78
C HIS A 490 24.67 -5.41 -6.16
N LEU A 491 24.53 -5.22 -4.86
CA LEU A 491 23.35 -5.54 -4.06
C LEU A 491 23.07 -4.36 -3.12
N TYR A 492 21.81 -3.95 -2.98
CA TYR A 492 21.41 -2.76 -2.22
C TYR A 492 20.25 -3.09 -1.28
N HIS A 493 20.32 -2.68 -0.02
CA HIS A 493 19.20 -2.84 0.93
C HIS A 493 18.25 -1.62 0.93
N ARG A 494 18.73 -0.48 0.41
CA ARG A 494 18.02 0.80 0.38
C ARG A 494 18.20 1.51 -0.96
N VAL A 495 17.18 2.25 -1.36
CA VAL A 495 17.23 3.00 -2.63
C VAL A 495 18.25 4.13 -2.52
N GLY A 496 19.22 4.14 -3.45
CA GLY A 496 20.36 5.06 -3.40
C GLY A 496 21.38 4.75 -2.30
N GLY A 497 21.29 3.57 -1.66
CA GLY A 497 22.23 3.11 -0.63
C GLY A 497 23.59 2.66 -1.17
N LYS A 498 24.49 2.28 -0.25
CA LYS A 498 25.79 1.68 -0.59
C LYS A 498 25.60 0.26 -1.14
N ASN A 499 26.53 -0.20 -1.99
CA ASN A 499 26.61 -1.62 -2.33
C ASN A 499 26.97 -2.41 -1.06
N ILE A 500 26.17 -3.42 -0.74
CA ILE A 500 26.33 -4.30 0.42
C ILE A 500 26.65 -5.75 0.03
N TYR A 501 26.90 -6.02 -1.26
CA TYR A 501 27.22 -7.37 -1.70
C TYR A 501 28.49 -7.90 -1.02
N ILE A 502 28.41 -9.12 -0.50
CA ILE A 502 29.50 -9.81 0.18
C ILE A 502 29.54 -11.26 -0.37
N PRO A 503 30.67 -11.69 -0.97
CA PRO A 503 30.85 -13.05 -1.45
C PRO A 503 31.27 -13.98 -0.30
N ALA A 504 30.34 -14.30 0.60
CA ALA A 504 30.62 -15.06 1.83
C ALA A 504 29.74 -16.31 1.99
N THR A 505 29.04 -16.73 0.95
CA THR A 505 28.17 -17.90 1.05
C THR A 505 28.97 -19.20 1.09
N VAL A 506 28.43 -20.17 1.83
CA VAL A 506 29.03 -21.51 1.97
C VAL A 506 28.63 -22.46 0.85
N THR A 507 27.68 -22.05 0.01
CA THR A 507 27.14 -22.78 -1.13
C THR A 507 26.78 -21.81 -2.26
N ASP A 508 27.05 -22.21 -3.49
CA ASP A 508 26.63 -21.50 -4.71
C ASP A 508 25.31 -22.07 -5.28
N THR A 509 24.80 -23.16 -4.68
CA THR A 509 23.59 -23.85 -5.13
C THR A 509 22.47 -23.76 -4.09
N PRO A 510 21.19 -23.84 -4.53
CA PRO A 510 20.06 -24.06 -3.64
C PRO A 510 20.32 -25.22 -2.67
N ILE A 511 19.82 -25.10 -1.43
CA ILE A 511 19.90 -26.17 -0.43
C ILE A 511 18.51 -26.73 -0.14
N THR A 512 18.45 -27.99 0.27
CA THR A 512 17.22 -28.62 0.76
C THR A 512 17.02 -28.36 2.26
N SER A 513 15.78 -28.44 2.71
CA SER A 513 15.41 -28.42 4.13
C SER A 513 16.09 -29.55 4.92
N GLU A 514 16.36 -30.71 4.29
CA GLU A 514 17.13 -31.81 4.90
C GLU A 514 18.61 -31.46 5.08
N ALA A 515 19.25 -30.86 4.07
CA ALA A 515 20.62 -30.41 4.19
C ALA A 515 20.77 -29.38 5.32
N PHE A 516 19.82 -28.44 5.42
CA PHE A 516 19.78 -27.45 6.50
C PHE A 516 19.62 -28.08 7.89
N VAL A 517 18.64 -28.99 8.05
CA VAL A 517 18.42 -29.70 9.32
C VAL A 517 19.64 -30.54 9.70
N SER A 518 20.25 -31.24 8.74
CA SER A 518 21.48 -32.00 8.95
C SER A 518 22.62 -31.11 9.43
N PHE A 519 22.80 -29.94 8.80
CA PHE A 519 23.79 -28.94 9.18
C PHE A 519 23.60 -28.45 10.62
N LEU A 520 22.38 -28.07 11.02
CA LEU A 520 22.08 -27.63 12.39
C LEU A 520 22.38 -28.70 13.44
N LEU A 521 22.21 -29.98 13.10
CA LEU A 521 22.53 -31.13 13.95
C LEU A 521 24.02 -31.51 13.92
N GLY A 522 24.89 -30.67 13.36
CA GLY A 522 26.33 -30.89 13.31
C GLY A 522 26.77 -31.95 12.30
N LYS A 523 25.97 -32.22 11.25
CA LYS A 523 26.28 -33.21 10.21
C LYS A 523 26.50 -32.54 8.86
N SER A 524 27.41 -33.10 8.08
CA SER A 524 27.59 -32.73 6.68
C SER A 524 26.56 -33.41 5.77
N SER A 525 26.32 -32.77 4.62
CA SER A 525 25.54 -33.26 3.49
C SER A 525 26.33 -33.04 2.18
N SER A 526 25.75 -33.40 1.04
CA SER A 526 26.34 -33.07 -0.27
C SER A 526 26.31 -31.57 -0.56
N GLU A 527 25.30 -30.88 -0.05
CA GLU A 527 25.04 -29.45 -0.28
C GLU A 527 25.78 -28.57 0.73
N ILE A 528 25.94 -29.03 1.98
CA ILE A 528 26.68 -28.34 3.05
C ILE A 528 27.73 -29.32 3.61
N PRO A 529 29.01 -29.21 3.21
CA PRO A 529 30.02 -30.25 3.45
C PRO A 529 30.55 -30.30 4.90
N PHE A 530 29.98 -29.53 5.82
CA PHE A 530 30.32 -29.47 7.24
C PHE A 530 29.03 -29.32 8.06
N GLY A 531 29.13 -29.50 9.37
CA GLY A 531 28.03 -29.27 10.32
C GLY A 531 28.28 -28.05 11.20
N LEU A 532 27.25 -27.52 11.84
CA LEU A 532 27.39 -26.45 12.82
C LEU A 532 28.19 -26.94 14.03
N GLU A 533 29.37 -26.35 14.26
CA GLU A 533 30.20 -26.61 15.43
C GLU A 533 29.74 -25.71 16.57
N SER A 534 29.06 -26.30 17.57
CA SER A 534 28.52 -25.58 18.73
C SER A 534 28.43 -26.50 19.95
N ASP A 535 28.49 -25.92 21.15
CA ASP A 535 28.49 -26.62 22.43
C ASP A 535 27.58 -25.95 23.48
N SER A 536 27.57 -26.49 24.69
CA SER A 536 26.69 -26.03 25.78
C SER A 536 26.98 -24.61 26.29
N ARG A 537 28.02 -23.95 25.79
CA ARG A 537 28.36 -22.55 26.06
C ARG A 537 28.09 -21.65 24.87
N SER A 538 27.89 -22.19 23.66
CA SER A 538 27.64 -21.40 22.46
C SER A 538 26.38 -20.54 22.60
N ARG A 539 26.44 -19.31 22.10
CA ARG A 539 25.28 -18.46 21.82
C ARG A 539 24.97 -18.58 20.34
N LEU A 540 23.73 -18.89 19.97
CA LEU A 540 23.35 -19.05 18.56
C LEU A 540 22.43 -17.92 18.11
N LEU A 541 22.78 -17.26 17.01
CA LEU A 541 21.85 -16.42 16.24
C LEU A 541 21.49 -17.17 14.96
N LEU A 542 20.23 -17.55 14.79
CA LEU A 542 19.71 -18.08 13.53
C LEU A 542 18.80 -17.04 12.89
N PHE A 543 19.25 -16.39 11.82
CA PHE A 543 18.44 -15.46 11.03
C PHE A 543 18.08 -16.10 9.69
N MET A 544 16.78 -16.30 9.45
CA MET A 544 16.25 -16.90 8.22
C MET A 544 15.32 -15.91 7.52
N THR A 545 15.42 -15.81 6.20
CA THR A 545 14.50 -15.00 5.39
C THR A 545 14.11 -15.70 4.09
N GLY A 546 12.83 -15.58 3.72
CA GLY A 546 12.28 -16.26 2.56
C GLY A 546 10.76 -16.25 2.54
N HIS A 547 10.17 -17.19 1.81
CA HIS A 547 8.73 -17.40 1.78
C HIS A 547 8.26 -18.39 2.85
N GLY A 548 7.00 -18.29 3.19
CA GLY A 548 6.37 -19.17 4.17
C GLY A 548 4.86 -19.15 4.04
N GLY A 549 4.25 -20.22 4.51
CA GLY A 549 2.80 -20.39 4.64
C GLY A 549 2.43 -20.84 6.04
N PRO A 550 1.14 -21.05 6.32
CA PRO A 550 0.70 -21.55 7.62
C PRO A 550 1.33 -22.91 7.96
N GLY A 551 2.34 -22.89 8.84
CA GLY A 551 3.00 -24.08 9.39
C GLY A 551 4.20 -24.61 8.58
N PHE A 552 4.73 -23.84 7.62
CA PHE A 552 5.95 -24.22 6.89
C PHE A 552 6.74 -23.00 6.39
N LEU A 553 8.03 -23.22 6.16
CA LEU A 553 8.90 -22.32 5.37
C LEU A 553 9.25 -22.99 4.05
N ASP A 554 9.22 -22.22 2.97
CA ASP A 554 9.59 -22.70 1.65
C ASP A 554 11.10 -22.81 1.52
N PHE A 555 11.55 -23.88 0.90
CA PHE A 555 12.89 -24.06 0.39
C PHE A 555 12.81 -24.25 -1.15
N PRO A 556 13.92 -24.09 -1.88
CA PRO A 556 13.92 -24.29 -3.33
C PRO A 556 13.45 -25.70 -3.75
N ASP A 557 13.05 -25.83 -5.01
CA ASP A 557 12.61 -27.10 -5.64
C ASP A 557 11.36 -27.75 -5.01
N ASP A 558 10.36 -26.95 -4.66
CA ASP A 558 9.08 -27.38 -4.02
C ASP A 558 9.30 -28.12 -2.67
N ASP A 559 10.41 -27.85 -1.98
CA ASP A 559 10.69 -28.38 -0.66
C ASP A 559 10.15 -27.47 0.45
N HIS A 560 9.77 -28.06 1.58
CA HIS A 560 9.21 -27.33 2.71
C HIS A 560 9.80 -27.80 4.04
N LEU A 561 10.26 -26.84 4.84
CA LEU A 561 10.57 -27.07 6.24
C LEU A 561 9.30 -26.89 7.07
N THR A 562 8.65 -28.00 7.43
CA THR A 562 7.44 -27.97 8.24
C THR A 562 7.73 -27.53 9.68
N ARG A 563 6.73 -26.92 10.33
CA ARG A 563 6.77 -26.54 11.76
C ARG A 563 7.25 -27.68 12.64
N SER A 564 6.69 -28.88 12.50
CA SER A 564 7.03 -30.02 13.35
C SER A 564 8.51 -30.38 13.22
N ARG A 565 9.01 -30.47 11.98
CA ARG A 565 10.40 -30.83 11.72
C ARG A 565 11.37 -29.75 12.21
N PHE A 566 11.01 -28.48 12.05
CA PHE A 566 11.78 -27.36 12.58
C PHE A 566 11.89 -27.45 14.12
N GLN A 567 10.77 -27.56 14.81
CA GLN A 567 10.74 -27.63 16.27
C GLN A 567 11.44 -28.89 16.82
N GLU A 568 11.24 -30.05 16.18
CA GLU A 568 11.97 -31.28 16.50
C GLU A 568 13.48 -31.12 16.34
N THR A 569 13.93 -30.36 15.35
CA THR A 569 15.36 -30.09 15.13
C THR A 569 15.94 -29.25 16.28
N ILE A 570 15.28 -28.15 16.66
CA ILE A 570 15.74 -27.30 17.78
C ILE A 570 15.69 -28.08 19.10
N GLN A 571 14.65 -28.89 19.31
CA GLN A 571 14.53 -29.78 20.48
C GLN A 571 15.71 -30.74 20.57
N ARG A 572 16.11 -31.35 19.45
CA ARG A 572 17.28 -32.24 19.41
C ARG A 572 18.59 -31.49 19.64
N MET A 573 18.74 -30.27 19.14
CA MET A 573 19.92 -29.44 19.45
C MET A 573 20.03 -29.16 20.96
N ALA A 574 18.90 -28.90 21.63
CA ALA A 574 18.87 -28.71 23.08
C ALA A 574 19.21 -30.00 23.84
N GLU A 575 18.67 -31.16 23.41
CA GLU A 575 18.97 -32.47 24.00
C GLU A 575 20.44 -32.89 23.82
N GLU A 576 21.07 -32.48 22.72
CA GLU A 576 22.49 -32.68 22.43
C GLU A 576 23.39 -31.60 23.05
N GLU A 577 22.84 -30.71 23.90
CA GLU A 577 23.54 -29.62 24.59
C GLU A 577 24.35 -28.71 23.65
N ARG A 578 23.79 -28.34 22.49
CA ARG A 578 24.50 -27.59 21.43
C ARG A 578 24.46 -26.07 21.58
N PHE A 579 23.77 -25.55 22.58
CA PHE A 579 23.76 -24.12 22.87
C PHE A 579 23.44 -23.86 24.35
N SER A 580 23.88 -22.70 24.84
CA SER A 580 23.41 -22.12 26.09
C SER A 580 22.15 -21.26 25.87
N ARG A 581 22.11 -20.53 24.75
CA ARG A 581 21.00 -19.67 24.33
C ARG A 581 20.92 -19.62 22.81
N MET A 582 19.72 -19.48 22.28
CA MET A 582 19.47 -19.35 20.85
C MET A 582 18.43 -18.27 20.58
N LEU A 583 18.79 -17.29 19.76
CA LEU A 583 17.85 -16.36 19.16
C LEU A 583 17.59 -16.80 17.73
N ILE A 584 16.33 -17.12 17.44
CA ILE A 584 15.83 -17.45 16.11
C ILE A 584 15.05 -16.26 15.61
N VAL A 585 15.41 -15.73 14.45
CA VAL A 585 14.70 -14.64 13.78
C VAL A 585 14.27 -15.13 12.40
N VAL A 586 12.96 -15.17 12.16
CA VAL A 586 12.38 -15.60 10.88
C VAL A 586 11.64 -14.44 10.22
N GLU A 587 12.14 -13.97 9.09
CA GLU A 587 11.48 -13.02 8.21
C GLU A 587 10.78 -13.78 7.07
N ALA A 588 9.50 -14.10 7.26
CA ALA A 588 8.66 -14.77 6.28
C ALA A 588 7.17 -14.48 6.55
N CYS A 589 6.34 -14.64 5.51
CA CYS A 589 4.88 -14.65 5.66
C CYS A 589 4.45 -15.75 6.64
N TYR A 590 3.45 -15.46 7.48
CA TYR A 590 2.92 -16.40 8.47
C TYR A 590 3.97 -16.95 9.46
N GLY A 591 5.09 -16.24 9.66
CA GLY A 591 6.27 -16.75 10.35
C GLY A 591 6.05 -17.20 11.80
N GLU A 592 5.07 -16.62 12.52
CA GLU A 592 4.68 -17.06 13.87
C GLU A 592 4.30 -18.54 13.89
N SER A 593 3.79 -19.06 12.77
CA SER A 593 3.42 -20.46 12.63
C SER A 593 4.56 -21.41 12.94
N MET A 594 5.81 -21.04 12.69
CA MET A 594 6.97 -21.89 12.98
C MET A 594 7.31 -21.94 14.48
N GLY A 595 7.04 -20.86 15.20
CA GLY A 595 7.36 -20.72 16.62
C GLY A 595 6.23 -21.14 17.57
N ILE A 596 4.96 -21.20 17.14
CA ILE A 596 3.84 -21.61 18.02
C ILE A 596 4.09 -23.02 18.59
N GLY A 597 4.15 -23.11 19.92
CA GLY A 597 4.41 -24.35 20.65
C GLY A 597 5.90 -24.65 20.88
N LEU A 598 6.81 -23.78 20.43
CA LEU A 598 8.25 -23.90 20.70
C LEU A 598 8.51 -23.52 22.17
N ASP A 599 8.69 -24.54 23.02
CA ASP A 599 8.79 -24.38 24.47
C ASP A 599 10.14 -24.90 25.02
N ILE A 600 11.24 -24.39 24.49
CA ILE A 600 12.61 -24.84 24.81
C ILE A 600 13.33 -23.78 25.66
N PRO A 601 13.82 -24.11 26.87
CA PRO A 601 14.57 -23.16 27.68
C PRO A 601 15.79 -22.56 26.97
N GLY A 602 15.96 -21.24 27.09
CA GLY A 602 17.06 -20.51 26.45
C GLY A 602 16.84 -20.19 24.97
N VAL A 603 15.70 -20.58 24.38
CA VAL A 603 15.33 -20.26 23.00
C VAL A 603 14.36 -19.09 22.97
N VAL A 604 14.68 -18.07 22.18
CA VAL A 604 13.79 -16.97 21.83
C VAL A 604 13.56 -17.01 20.32
N PHE A 605 12.31 -16.95 19.89
CA PHE A 605 11.90 -16.89 18.50
C PHE A 605 11.26 -15.54 18.22
N MET A 606 11.72 -14.83 17.19
CA MET A 606 11.17 -13.57 16.71
C MET A 606 10.82 -13.67 15.23
N THR A 607 9.77 -12.98 14.82
CA THR A 607 9.35 -12.96 13.40
C THR A 607 8.58 -11.70 13.06
N GLY A 608 8.55 -11.35 11.77
CA GLY A 608 7.91 -10.15 11.24
C GLY A 608 6.40 -10.22 11.05
N ALA A 609 5.79 -11.40 11.11
CA ALA A 609 4.36 -11.59 10.85
C ALA A 609 3.70 -12.64 11.75
N SER A 610 2.43 -12.41 12.10
CA SER A 610 1.61 -13.36 12.84
C SER A 610 1.15 -14.57 12.01
N TYR A 611 0.53 -15.54 12.68
CA TYR A 611 0.06 -16.79 12.06
C TYR A 611 -0.96 -16.59 10.93
N HIS A 612 -1.64 -15.43 10.90
CA HIS A 612 -2.76 -15.17 10.00
C HIS A 612 -2.44 -14.13 8.92
N GLU A 613 -1.22 -13.57 8.88
CA GLU A 613 -0.92 -12.48 7.95
C GLU A 613 0.45 -12.63 7.26
N PRO A 614 0.61 -12.06 6.05
CA PRO A 614 1.89 -12.03 5.36
C PRO A 614 2.84 -10.96 5.93
N SER A 615 4.15 -11.16 5.75
CA SER A 615 5.16 -10.12 6.03
C SER A 615 5.22 -9.10 4.88
N LYS A 616 5.95 -7.99 5.09
CA LYS A 616 5.95 -6.84 4.18
C LYS A 616 7.35 -6.50 3.68
N GLY A 617 7.43 -6.12 2.41
CA GLY A 617 8.61 -5.50 1.82
C GLY A 617 8.75 -4.03 2.22
N ALA A 618 9.98 -3.54 2.18
CA ALA A 618 10.36 -2.15 2.34
C ALA A 618 11.33 -1.72 1.22
N GLU A 619 11.41 -0.40 0.99
CA GLU A 619 12.30 0.22 0.00
C GLU A 619 12.12 -0.29 -1.45
N TYR A 620 11.03 0.07 -2.13
CA TYR A 620 10.80 -0.37 -3.52
C TYR A 620 11.59 0.41 -4.58
N ASP A 621 12.58 -0.19 -5.23
CA ASP A 621 13.33 0.44 -6.32
C ASP A 621 12.60 0.33 -7.67
N ILE A 622 12.20 1.48 -8.23
CA ILE A 622 11.46 1.54 -9.50
C ILE A 622 12.28 1.17 -10.75
N ASN A 623 13.61 1.20 -10.66
CA ASN A 623 14.49 0.85 -11.78
C ASN A 623 14.71 -0.66 -11.80
N LEU A 624 14.94 -1.26 -10.63
CA LEU A 624 15.05 -2.71 -10.46
C LEU A 624 13.68 -3.40 -10.50
N ARG A 625 12.61 -2.63 -10.22
CA ARG A 625 11.24 -3.08 -10.02
C ARG A 625 11.08 -4.07 -8.88
N GLN A 626 11.90 -3.96 -7.84
CA GLN A 626 11.90 -4.87 -6.68
C GLN A 626 11.89 -4.13 -5.36
N TRP A 627 11.34 -4.78 -4.34
CA TRP A 627 11.58 -4.44 -2.94
C TRP A 627 13.03 -4.78 -2.59
N LEU A 628 13.74 -3.85 -1.94
CA LEU A 628 15.15 -4.03 -1.61
C LEU A 628 15.37 -4.64 -0.21
N SER A 629 14.35 -4.59 0.66
CA SER A 629 14.41 -5.10 2.02
C SER A 629 13.05 -5.62 2.49
N ASN A 630 13.01 -6.34 3.61
CA ASN A 630 11.77 -6.55 4.36
C ASN A 630 11.60 -5.49 5.46
N ASP A 631 10.35 -5.14 5.76
CA ASP A 631 10.01 -4.06 6.70
C ASP A 631 10.39 -4.43 8.14
N PHE A 632 10.21 -5.70 8.54
CA PHE A 632 10.59 -6.16 9.88
C PHE A 632 12.10 -6.27 10.03
N SER A 633 12.80 -6.96 9.13
CA SER A 633 14.26 -7.07 9.16
C SER A 633 14.93 -5.69 9.15
N MET A 634 14.52 -4.78 8.26
CA MET A 634 15.04 -3.41 8.18
C MET A 634 14.74 -2.60 9.44
N SER A 635 13.51 -2.68 9.96
CA SER A 635 13.13 -1.96 11.18
C SER A 635 13.93 -2.45 12.38
N MET A 636 14.09 -3.77 12.52
CA MET A 636 14.84 -4.40 13.59
C MET A 636 16.32 -4.02 13.52
N THR A 637 16.99 -4.14 12.37
CA THR A 637 18.40 -3.78 12.24
C THR A 637 18.65 -2.29 12.47
N ASP A 638 17.74 -1.41 12.00
CA ASP A 638 17.82 0.01 12.30
C ASP A 638 17.71 0.30 13.81
N ILE A 639 16.82 -0.40 14.52
CA ILE A 639 16.66 -0.25 15.97
C ILE A 639 17.90 -0.77 16.70
N ILE A 640 18.49 -1.89 16.27
CA ILE A 640 19.75 -2.40 16.85
C ILE A 640 20.86 -1.34 16.72
N VAL A 641 20.97 -0.69 15.56
CA VAL A 641 21.97 0.37 15.32
C VAL A 641 21.68 1.63 16.14
N GLN A 642 20.41 2.05 16.24
CA GLN A 642 20.02 3.28 16.93
C GLN A 642 19.99 3.13 18.45
N HIS A 643 19.72 1.91 18.94
CA HIS A 643 19.49 1.59 20.34
C HIS A 643 20.21 0.28 20.72
N PRO A 644 21.55 0.23 20.67
CA PRO A 644 22.31 -1.01 20.91
C PRO A 644 22.21 -1.53 22.35
N ASP A 645 21.91 -0.66 23.32
CA ASP A 645 21.81 -1.00 24.76
C ASP A 645 20.48 -1.65 25.16
N GLN A 646 19.64 -2.01 24.19
CA GLN A 646 18.30 -2.57 24.44
C GLN A 646 18.35 -4.03 24.84
N THR A 647 17.26 -4.50 25.43
CA THR A 647 16.99 -5.92 25.62
C THR A 647 16.24 -6.49 24.42
N LEU A 648 16.16 -7.81 24.30
CA LEU A 648 15.32 -8.46 23.27
C LEU A 648 13.84 -8.03 23.39
N ARG A 649 13.35 -7.83 24.62
CA ARG A 649 12.04 -7.21 24.87
C ARG A 649 11.96 -5.81 24.27
N GLY A 650 12.89 -4.91 24.60
CA GLY A 650 12.88 -3.54 24.10
C GLY A 650 13.02 -3.46 22.57
N LEU A 651 13.86 -4.32 21.99
CA LEU A 651 13.99 -4.48 20.54
C LEU A 651 12.66 -4.91 19.91
N TYR A 652 11.99 -5.91 20.49
CA TYR A 652 10.69 -6.37 20.03
C TYR A 652 9.63 -5.26 20.10
N GLU A 653 9.49 -4.58 21.24
CA GLU A 653 8.49 -3.54 21.45
C GLU A 653 8.66 -2.39 20.43
N MET A 654 9.89 -1.92 20.23
CA MET A 654 10.16 -0.86 19.25
C MET A 654 9.99 -1.33 17.80
N THR A 655 10.35 -2.58 17.51
CA THR A 655 10.16 -3.14 16.16
C THR A 655 8.67 -3.32 15.87
N TYR A 656 7.90 -3.76 16.86
CA TYR A 656 6.45 -3.90 16.77
C TYR A 656 5.78 -2.56 16.46
N ASP A 657 6.18 -1.49 17.12
CA ASP A 657 5.63 -0.16 16.88
C ASP A 657 6.00 0.40 15.49
N ARG A 658 7.17 0.05 14.96
CA ARG A 658 7.69 0.58 13.71
C ARG A 658 7.20 -0.15 12.46
N VAL A 659 7.08 -1.47 12.51
CA VAL A 659 6.62 -2.27 11.38
C VAL A 659 5.18 -1.92 11.05
N SER A 660 4.83 -1.76 9.77
CA SER A 660 3.47 -1.44 9.36
C SER A 660 2.90 -2.48 8.40
N GLY A 661 1.70 -2.97 8.70
CA GLY A 661 0.99 -3.96 7.86
C GLY A 661 1.32 -5.41 8.16
N SER A 662 2.00 -5.67 9.27
CA SER A 662 2.06 -6.98 9.92
C SER A 662 2.31 -6.77 11.41
N HIS A 663 2.13 -7.84 12.18
CA HIS A 663 2.44 -7.89 13.59
C HIS A 663 3.67 -8.75 13.84
N PRO A 664 4.79 -8.11 14.21
CA PRO A 664 5.91 -8.85 14.75
C PRO A 664 5.48 -9.71 15.95
N ARG A 665 6.10 -10.89 16.08
CA ARG A 665 5.87 -11.81 17.20
C ARG A 665 7.17 -12.16 17.87
N ILE A 666 7.09 -12.36 19.18
CA ILE A 666 8.15 -12.92 19.99
C ILE A 666 7.58 -14.07 20.82
N ILE A 667 8.28 -15.20 20.81
CA ILE A 667 7.93 -16.41 21.56
C ILE A 667 9.19 -16.78 22.36
N ALA A 668 9.05 -16.90 23.67
CA ALA A 668 10.12 -17.33 24.55
C ALA A 668 9.78 -18.71 25.08
N GLY A 669 10.71 -19.66 24.99
CA GLY A 669 10.53 -20.96 25.60
C GLY A 669 10.48 -20.86 27.14
N ASN A 670 9.95 -21.90 27.79
CA ASN A 670 9.77 -21.95 29.23
C ASN A 670 11.00 -21.46 29.99
N ALA A 671 10.77 -20.64 31.02
CA ALA A 671 11.82 -20.13 31.91
C ALA A 671 12.88 -19.24 31.20
N THR A 672 12.58 -18.69 30.01
CA THR A 672 13.49 -17.80 29.28
C THR A 672 13.15 -16.31 29.54
N ASP A 673 14.12 -15.53 30.01
CA ASP A 673 13.96 -14.08 30.21
C ASP A 673 14.14 -13.33 28.88
N LEU A 674 13.30 -12.32 28.63
CA LEU A 674 13.42 -11.43 27.46
C LEU A 674 14.24 -10.16 27.76
N ASN A 675 14.69 -9.96 29.00
CA ASN A 675 15.61 -8.87 29.36
C ASN A 675 17.08 -9.16 28.99
N ILE A 676 17.32 -10.13 28.11
CA ILE A 676 18.64 -10.42 27.55
C ILE A 676 19.08 -9.22 26.69
N PRO A 677 20.28 -8.65 26.89
CA PRO A 677 20.80 -7.59 26.02
C PRO A 677 20.87 -8.03 24.56
N VAL A 678 20.50 -7.16 23.63
CA VAL A 678 20.63 -7.38 22.17
C VAL A 678 22.08 -7.75 21.81
N ALA A 679 23.06 -7.13 22.47
CA ALA A 679 24.48 -7.41 22.27
C ALA A 679 24.86 -8.90 22.46
N GLU A 680 24.07 -9.68 23.21
CA GLU A 680 24.31 -11.13 23.38
C GLU A 680 24.16 -11.93 22.08
N PHE A 681 23.46 -11.41 21.07
CA PHE A 681 23.27 -12.11 19.79
C PHE A 681 23.80 -11.35 18.59
N PHE A 682 24.15 -10.06 18.75
CA PHE A 682 24.56 -9.20 17.64
C PHE A 682 25.95 -8.57 17.82
N CYS A 683 26.66 -8.89 18.91
CA CYS A 683 28.04 -8.45 19.17
C CYS A 683 28.93 -9.64 19.57
N ALA A 684 30.25 -9.49 19.39
CA ALA A 684 31.25 -10.49 19.75
C ALA A 684 31.22 -10.91 21.22
#